data_AF-A0A399JBR1-F1
#
_entry.id   AF-A0A399JBR1-F1
#
_cell.length_a   1.000
_cell.length_b   1.000
_cell.length_c   1.000
_cell.angle_alpha   90.00
_cell.angle_beta   90.00
_cell.angle_gamma   90.00
#
_symmetry.space_group_name_H-M   'P 1'
#
loop_
_entity.id
_entity.type
_entity.pdbx_description
1 polymer ?
#
loop_
_entity_poly.entity_id
_entity_poly.type
_entity_poly.pdbx_seq_one_letter_code
_entity_poly.pdbx_strand_id
1 'polypeptide(L)'
;MARRNAPEPEEAFEENIVDIDVSSEMESSFLEYAYSVIYSRALPDARDGLKPVQRRILYTMRNMGLTPAKGHVKSARVTGEVMGKLHPHGDVAIYDAMVRMAQSWSLRLPLIDGHGNFGSLDDGPAAPRYTEARMAAAAMDLTNDLDEDVVDFVPNYDNQLTQPEVLPAAFPNLLVNGTTGIAVGMATNMAPHNLREVIAAARHLLANPEASLEDVMAFVPGPDLPSGGIITGLDGIHDAYRTGRGVFRTRAKVELEALTARKQALVVTELPYTVGPEKVIEKIKDAADAKKLTGISDVVDLTDRNHGLRLVIELKNGFNPNAVLQALYKHTPMEDSFGINNVALVDGQPRTLGLLELLKVYVDHRLSVVRRRTAFRLAKKQERLHLVEGLLVAIMDIDEVIQIVRSSDDTASARARLRTVFDLSVPQADHILELRLRQLTRFSQIELEAERDELLTAIAELEEILGSDAKLRALVSDELAAVAEQHGTDRRTVLLSKDKGTPLKGTVMPEAESASKKAPLAMEVKDAPCLVALTATGRLVRTSDTSEILGERRGRHDALASVVHTSARAHIGLITSTGRMLRTSVVEIPVVPAGPSGVPLADAVKVNEFVQLGRGESVVAAVPLDAVVALGTAQGVVKRLSPDYPVTTDEWEAIALKPRDRVLAAAPAPDERELVFITRQAQLLHFPASAVRPQGRTAGGMAGVRLAAGDEAISFSVVDPRDPAAVVITISDGAESLPGAEGGSVKVTPLSEYPGKGRGTGGVRAHRFLKGEDHLRLAYAGHGPARASTSGGVARALPTEFGRRDGSGVPLTQSLDVIGPALALPAAPASSATAPAAPAAQPAAPVGSLPEHASYAAGATAPRLAAAPGEDSDPFADGGVVSVDPGTHTRVQDSLFGE
;
A
#
# COMPACT_ATOMS: atom_id res chain seq x y z
N MET A 1 24.82 -102.10 21.59
CA MET A 1 24.28 -100.84 21.00
C MET A 1 24.21 -99.81 22.11
N ALA A 2 24.81 -98.64 21.95
CA ALA A 2 24.70 -97.56 22.94
C ALA A 2 23.38 -96.81 22.73
N ARG A 3 22.65 -96.51 23.81
CA ARG A 3 21.54 -95.55 23.77
C ARG A 3 22.16 -94.15 23.69
N ARG A 4 21.77 -93.35 22.69
CA ARG A 4 21.96 -91.89 22.75
C ARG A 4 21.00 -91.36 23.82
N ASN A 5 21.52 -90.55 24.74
CA ASN A 5 20.65 -89.70 25.55
C ASN A 5 19.98 -88.67 24.64
N ALA A 6 18.74 -88.29 24.95
CA ALA A 6 18.12 -87.12 24.36
C ALA A 6 18.82 -85.85 24.90
N PRO A 7 18.84 -84.74 24.15
CA PRO A 7 19.18 -83.44 24.74
C PRO A 7 18.16 -83.09 25.83
N GLU A 8 18.61 -82.35 26.84
CA GLU A 8 17.75 -81.77 27.86
C GLU A 8 16.88 -80.66 27.22
N PRO A 9 15.65 -80.44 27.72
CA PRO A 9 14.80 -79.36 27.20
C PRO A 9 15.45 -78.00 27.50
N GLU A 10 15.38 -77.09 26.54
CA GLU A 10 15.79 -75.70 26.71
C GLU A 10 14.98 -75.05 27.85
N GLU A 11 15.63 -74.24 28.69
CA GLU A 11 14.96 -73.58 29.82
C GLU A 11 13.80 -72.71 29.32
N ALA A 12 12.61 -72.90 29.91
CA ALA A 12 11.42 -72.19 29.49
C ALA A 12 11.57 -70.69 29.76
N PHE A 13 11.68 -69.91 28.69
CA PHE A 13 11.72 -68.46 28.75
C PHE A 13 10.39 -67.93 29.30
N GLU A 14 10.38 -67.44 30.54
CA GLU A 14 9.18 -66.83 31.14
C GLU A 14 8.87 -65.49 30.46
N GLU A 15 8.02 -65.53 29.43
CA GLU A 15 7.47 -64.33 28.78
C GLU A 15 6.60 -63.55 29.78
N ASN A 16 7.17 -62.53 30.42
CA ASN A 16 6.45 -61.63 31.32
C ASN A 16 5.54 -60.65 30.53
N ILE A 17 4.43 -61.17 30.02
CA ILE A 17 3.41 -60.40 29.31
C ILE A 17 2.53 -59.68 30.35
N VAL A 18 2.52 -58.35 30.30
CA VAL A 18 1.62 -57.50 31.09
C VAL A 18 0.51 -57.02 30.18
N ASP A 19 -0.71 -57.49 30.40
CA ASP A 19 -1.90 -56.97 29.71
C ASP A 19 -2.20 -55.54 30.18
N ILE A 20 -2.32 -54.60 29.24
CA ILE A 20 -2.65 -53.19 29.49
C ILE A 20 -4.02 -52.89 28.90
N ASP A 21 -4.88 -52.18 29.65
CA ASP A 21 -6.17 -51.72 29.11
C ASP A 21 -5.95 -50.66 28.02
N VAL A 22 -6.52 -50.91 26.84
CA VAL A 22 -6.34 -50.06 25.65
C VAL A 22 -6.88 -48.63 25.88
N SER A 23 -7.91 -48.45 26.70
CA SER A 23 -8.46 -47.13 27.03
C SER A 23 -7.49 -46.35 27.92
N SER A 24 -6.98 -47.00 28.96
CA SER A 24 -5.98 -46.44 29.89
C SER A 24 -4.66 -46.10 29.18
N GLU A 25 -4.21 -46.95 28.26
CA GLU A 25 -3.01 -46.71 27.46
C GLU A 25 -3.21 -45.53 26.51
N MET A 26 -4.31 -45.52 25.75
CA MET A 26 -4.64 -44.43 24.83
C MET A 26 -4.81 -43.08 25.54
N GLU A 27 -5.40 -43.05 26.75
CA GLU A 27 -5.49 -41.83 27.55
C GLU A 27 -4.10 -41.37 28.03
N SER A 28 -3.28 -42.29 28.55
CA SER A 28 -1.95 -41.98 29.10
C SER A 28 -0.99 -41.51 28.01
N SER A 29 -0.79 -42.29 26.95
CA SER A 29 0.09 -41.95 25.82
C SER A 29 -0.36 -40.67 25.10
N PHE A 30 -1.68 -40.43 24.97
CA PHE A 30 -2.17 -39.16 24.40
C PHE A 30 -1.92 -37.97 25.33
N LEU A 31 -2.10 -38.12 26.63
CA LEU A 31 -1.87 -37.06 27.61
C LEU A 31 -0.39 -36.68 27.71
N GLU A 32 0.52 -37.65 27.74
CA GLU A 32 1.96 -37.40 27.70
C GLU A 32 2.38 -36.68 26.41
N TYR A 33 1.89 -37.13 25.25
CA TYR A 33 2.14 -36.47 23.97
C TYR A 33 1.59 -35.04 23.96
N ALA A 34 0.36 -34.83 24.44
CA ALA A 34 -0.26 -33.51 24.51
C ALA A 34 0.53 -32.56 25.43
N TYR A 35 0.92 -33.02 26.61
CA TYR A 35 1.76 -32.26 27.54
C TYR A 35 3.10 -31.90 26.91
N SER A 36 3.80 -32.88 26.32
CA SER A 36 5.06 -32.67 25.61
C SER A 36 4.94 -31.60 24.51
N VAL A 37 3.88 -31.66 23.67
CA VAL A 37 3.66 -30.68 22.60
C VAL A 37 3.32 -29.28 23.13
N ILE A 38 2.46 -29.17 24.15
CA ILE A 38 2.05 -27.87 24.72
C ILE A 38 3.24 -27.17 25.37
N TYR A 39 3.96 -27.85 26.25
CA TYR A 39 4.98 -27.26 27.12
C TYR A 39 6.37 -27.16 26.44
N SER A 40 6.76 -28.13 25.59
CA SER A 40 8.14 -28.20 25.05
C SER A 40 8.29 -27.81 23.57
N ARG A 41 7.19 -27.55 22.84
CA ARG A 41 7.22 -27.38 21.38
C ARG A 41 6.39 -26.23 20.82
N ALA A 42 5.11 -26.14 21.17
CA ALA A 42 4.14 -25.37 20.38
C ALA A 42 3.95 -23.91 20.81
N LEU A 43 3.98 -23.62 22.11
CA LEU A 43 3.76 -22.29 22.69
C LEU A 43 5.08 -21.59 23.06
N PRO A 44 5.11 -20.24 23.10
CA PRO A 44 6.24 -19.50 23.65
C PRO A 44 6.16 -19.45 25.18
N ASP A 45 7.29 -19.14 25.81
CA ASP A 45 7.29 -18.59 27.17
C ASP A 45 6.86 -17.11 27.15
N ALA A 46 6.03 -16.68 28.11
CA ALA A 46 5.58 -15.29 28.19
C ALA A 46 6.71 -14.29 28.54
N ARG A 47 7.78 -14.76 29.20
CA ARG A 47 8.89 -13.94 29.70
C ARG A 47 9.86 -13.48 28.60
N ASP A 48 10.23 -14.37 27.68
CA ASP A 48 11.15 -14.07 26.56
C ASP A 48 10.51 -14.16 25.16
N GLY A 49 9.28 -14.67 25.05
CA GLY A 49 8.54 -14.83 23.79
C GLY A 49 9.02 -15.95 22.87
N LEU A 50 9.95 -16.79 23.31
CA LEU A 50 10.56 -17.82 22.48
C LEU A 50 9.96 -19.20 22.77
N LYS A 51 9.92 -20.02 21.72
CA LYS A 51 9.74 -21.47 21.81
C LYS A 51 11.08 -22.15 22.08
N PRO A 52 11.12 -23.36 22.66
CA PRO A 52 12.37 -24.03 23.00
C PRO A 52 13.34 -24.23 21.82
N VAL A 53 12.87 -24.44 20.59
CA VAL A 53 13.76 -24.50 19.40
C VAL A 53 14.46 -23.17 19.13
N GLN A 54 13.76 -22.04 19.25
CA GLN A 54 14.31 -20.70 19.02
C GLN A 54 15.30 -20.32 20.13
N ARG A 55 14.95 -20.58 21.39
CA ARG A 55 15.82 -20.39 22.55
C ARG A 55 17.14 -21.17 22.41
N ARG A 56 17.06 -22.45 22.03
CA ARG A 56 18.22 -23.32 21.80
C ARG A 56 19.10 -22.84 20.64
N ILE A 57 18.51 -22.33 19.55
CA ILE A 57 19.29 -21.73 18.44
C ILE A 57 20.09 -20.52 18.95
N LEU A 58 19.45 -19.54 19.58
CA LEU A 58 20.13 -18.31 20.02
C LEU A 58 21.20 -18.58 21.09
N TYR A 59 20.92 -19.44 22.07
CA TYR A 59 21.88 -19.84 23.10
C TYR A 59 23.09 -20.60 22.51
N THR A 60 22.88 -21.56 21.60
CA THR A 60 23.98 -22.23 20.90
C THR A 60 24.80 -21.24 20.06
N MET A 61 24.17 -20.30 19.34
CA MET A 61 24.89 -19.31 18.54
C MET A 61 25.72 -18.34 19.40
N ARG A 62 25.23 -17.97 20.60
CA ARG A 62 26.01 -17.24 21.61
C ARG A 62 27.24 -18.04 22.05
N ASN A 63 27.07 -19.31 22.38
CA ASN A 63 28.15 -20.17 22.88
C ASN A 63 29.18 -20.54 21.79
N MET A 64 28.75 -20.62 20.51
CA MET A 64 29.63 -20.64 19.34
C MET A 64 30.31 -19.28 19.07
N GLY A 65 29.90 -18.22 19.78
CA GLY A 65 30.43 -16.87 19.67
C GLY A 65 30.07 -16.15 18.37
N LEU A 66 28.93 -16.45 17.75
CA LEU A 66 28.51 -15.95 16.43
C LEU A 66 27.92 -14.53 16.47
N THR A 67 28.63 -13.62 17.13
CA THR A 67 28.23 -12.22 17.34
C THR A 67 28.19 -11.42 16.03
N PRO A 68 27.43 -10.31 15.96
CA PRO A 68 27.36 -9.41 14.79
C PRO A 68 28.72 -8.84 14.32
N ALA A 69 29.74 -8.86 15.17
CA ALA A 69 31.10 -8.41 14.84
C ALA A 69 31.93 -9.44 14.05
N LYS A 70 31.47 -10.69 13.92
CA LYS A 70 32.17 -11.77 13.19
C LYS A 70 31.49 -12.07 11.85
N GLY A 71 32.22 -12.72 10.95
CA GLY A 71 31.65 -13.24 9.70
C GLY A 71 30.61 -14.34 9.95
N HIS A 72 29.68 -14.50 9.01
CA HIS A 72 28.68 -15.58 9.03
C HIS A 72 29.34 -16.96 8.96
N VAL A 73 28.61 -17.99 9.41
CA VAL A 73 29.01 -19.40 9.28
C VAL A 73 27.92 -20.20 8.59
N LYS A 74 28.27 -21.28 7.87
CA LYS A 74 27.30 -22.16 7.18
C LYS A 74 26.15 -22.57 8.10
N SER A 75 24.91 -22.37 7.66
CA SER A 75 23.72 -22.63 8.48
C SER A 75 23.69 -24.08 8.99
N ALA A 76 24.09 -25.05 8.16
CA ALA A 76 24.22 -26.46 8.54
C ALA A 76 25.10 -26.70 9.78
N ARG A 77 26.13 -25.86 10.04
CA ARG A 77 26.96 -25.95 11.24
C ARG A 77 26.17 -25.56 12.49
N VAL A 78 25.37 -24.50 12.43
CA VAL A 78 24.50 -24.07 13.54
C VAL A 78 23.41 -25.12 13.78
N THR A 79 22.75 -25.58 12.72
CA THR A 79 21.73 -26.62 12.80
C THR A 79 22.26 -27.90 13.44
N GLY A 80 23.43 -28.39 13.01
CA GLY A 80 24.06 -29.58 13.58
C GLY A 80 24.48 -29.44 15.04
N GLU A 81 25.05 -28.28 15.42
CA GLU A 81 25.44 -27.99 16.80
C GLU A 81 24.22 -27.90 17.74
N VAL A 82 23.12 -27.28 17.30
CA VAL A 82 21.85 -27.23 18.06
C VAL A 82 21.25 -28.63 18.20
N MET A 83 21.22 -29.40 17.11
CA MET A 83 20.65 -30.76 17.08
C MET A 83 21.40 -31.70 18.03
N GLY A 84 22.73 -31.80 17.88
CA GLY A 84 23.58 -32.73 18.62
C GLY A 84 23.91 -32.35 20.06
N LYS A 85 23.35 -31.27 20.60
CA LYS A 85 23.56 -30.83 21.99
C LYS A 85 22.28 -30.56 22.76
N LEU A 86 21.27 -29.93 22.13
CA LEU A 86 20.11 -29.38 22.83
C LEU A 86 18.75 -29.80 22.24
N HIS A 87 18.64 -30.02 20.93
CA HIS A 87 17.35 -30.19 20.27
C HIS A 87 17.27 -31.53 19.50
N PRO A 88 16.85 -32.64 20.14
CA PRO A 88 16.91 -33.99 19.57
C PRO A 88 15.75 -34.27 18.60
N HIS A 89 15.57 -33.39 17.61
CA HIS A 89 14.57 -33.47 16.54
C HIS A 89 15.23 -33.12 15.19
N GLY A 90 14.55 -33.41 14.08
CA GLY A 90 15.10 -33.26 12.73
C GLY A 90 15.67 -31.88 12.41
N ASP A 91 16.78 -31.88 11.68
CA ASP A 91 17.56 -30.71 11.26
C ASP A 91 16.72 -29.67 10.50
N VAL A 92 15.79 -30.12 9.66
CA VAL A 92 14.83 -29.27 8.92
C VAL A 92 14.06 -28.34 9.85
N ALA A 93 13.51 -28.83 10.96
CA ALA A 93 12.70 -28.01 11.88
C ALA A 93 13.53 -26.94 12.61
N ILE A 94 14.79 -27.25 12.90
CA ILE A 94 15.76 -26.30 13.48
C ILE A 94 16.15 -25.26 12.42
N TYR A 95 16.38 -25.68 11.17
CA TYR A 95 16.73 -24.78 10.08
C TYR A 95 15.58 -23.83 9.71
N ASP A 96 14.35 -24.32 9.57
CA ASP A 96 13.17 -23.50 9.28
C ASP A 96 12.91 -22.47 10.39
N ALA A 97 13.12 -22.84 11.65
CA ALA A 97 13.04 -21.91 12.78
C ALA A 97 14.12 -20.81 12.68
N MET A 98 15.37 -21.17 12.34
CA MET A 98 16.45 -20.20 12.13
C MET A 98 16.20 -19.30 10.91
N VAL A 99 15.66 -19.84 9.82
CA VAL A 99 15.30 -19.07 8.62
C VAL A 99 14.22 -18.04 8.92
N ARG A 100 13.12 -18.44 9.57
CA ARG A 100 12.05 -17.51 9.96
C ARG A 100 12.56 -16.39 10.86
N MET A 101 13.54 -16.66 11.73
CA MET A 101 14.17 -15.64 12.58
C MET A 101 15.09 -14.66 11.82
N ALA A 102 15.42 -14.93 10.55
CA ALA A 102 16.16 -14.02 9.66
C ALA A 102 15.26 -13.23 8.68
N GLN A 103 14.04 -13.71 8.42
CA GLN A 103 13.13 -13.12 7.42
C GLN A 103 12.51 -11.81 7.93
N SER A 104 12.89 -10.69 7.32
CA SER A 104 12.44 -9.33 7.68
C SER A 104 10.96 -9.03 7.38
N TRP A 105 10.28 -9.95 6.69
CA TRP A 105 8.82 -9.97 6.48
C TRP A 105 8.09 -10.94 7.43
N SER A 106 8.81 -11.85 8.11
CA SER A 106 8.23 -12.77 9.12
C SER A 106 8.46 -12.31 10.56
N LEU A 107 9.48 -11.49 10.83
CA LEU A 107 9.73 -10.86 12.12
C LEU A 107 9.80 -9.34 12.00
N ARG A 108 9.29 -8.63 13.01
CA ARG A 108 9.30 -7.16 13.07
C ARG A 108 10.67 -6.61 13.48
N LEU A 109 11.45 -7.42 14.20
CA LEU A 109 12.84 -7.24 14.59
C LEU A 109 13.57 -8.60 14.47
N PRO A 110 14.22 -8.89 13.32
CA PRO A 110 14.93 -10.15 13.10
C PRO A 110 16.01 -10.44 14.15
N LEU A 111 16.15 -11.73 14.50
CA LEU A 111 17.08 -12.22 15.53
C LEU A 111 18.30 -12.93 14.91
N ILE A 112 18.22 -13.31 13.63
CA ILE A 112 19.30 -13.90 12.85
C ILE A 112 19.67 -12.96 11.70
N ASP A 113 20.97 -12.77 11.48
CA ASP A 113 21.51 -12.14 10.27
C ASP A 113 21.90 -13.27 9.30
N GLY A 114 21.17 -13.37 8.18
CA GLY A 114 21.27 -14.44 7.20
C GLY A 114 21.87 -13.97 5.87
N HIS A 115 22.86 -14.72 5.38
CA HIS A 115 23.52 -14.48 4.09
C HIS A 115 23.24 -15.63 3.10
N GLY A 116 22.79 -15.28 1.89
CA GLY A 116 22.33 -16.23 0.87
C GLY A 116 20.83 -16.14 0.61
N ASN A 117 20.22 -17.18 0.03
CA ASN A 117 18.77 -17.22 -0.19
C ASN A 117 18.03 -17.79 1.03
N PHE A 118 17.42 -16.90 1.82
CA PHE A 118 16.54 -17.22 2.95
C PHE A 118 15.04 -17.25 2.56
N GLY A 119 14.72 -17.34 1.26
CA GLY A 119 13.37 -17.40 0.72
C GLY A 119 12.79 -16.03 0.37
N SER A 120 11.49 -16.01 0.08
CA SER A 120 10.67 -14.80 -0.14
C SER A 120 9.33 -14.93 0.60
N LEU A 121 8.28 -14.21 0.17
CA LEU A 121 6.91 -14.47 0.62
C LEU A 121 6.26 -15.66 -0.11
N ASP A 122 6.81 -16.05 -1.26
CA ASP A 122 6.23 -17.03 -2.19
C ASP A 122 7.14 -18.27 -2.35
N ASP A 123 8.47 -18.11 -2.18
CA ASP A 123 9.50 -19.16 -2.28
C ASP A 123 10.12 -19.54 -0.94
N GLY A 124 10.46 -20.83 -0.79
CA GLY A 124 11.22 -21.35 0.34
C GLY A 124 12.73 -21.00 0.33
N PRO A 125 13.43 -21.20 1.47
CA PRO A 125 14.87 -20.96 1.57
C PRO A 125 15.69 -21.97 0.74
N ALA A 126 16.91 -21.60 0.36
CA ALA A 126 17.88 -22.57 -0.11
C ALA A 126 18.32 -23.52 1.01
N ALA A 127 18.86 -24.69 0.65
CA ALA A 127 19.33 -25.69 1.60
C ALA A 127 20.46 -25.15 2.52
N PRO A 128 20.55 -25.61 3.80
CA PRO A 128 21.45 -25.07 4.84
C PRO A 128 22.96 -25.16 4.54
N ARG A 129 23.35 -25.85 3.46
CA ARG A 129 24.72 -25.92 2.92
C ARG A 129 25.13 -24.71 2.08
N TYR A 130 24.15 -23.94 1.56
CA TYR A 130 24.41 -22.75 0.74
C TYR A 130 24.31 -21.46 1.55
N THR A 131 23.35 -21.38 2.47
CA THR A 131 23.15 -20.24 3.37
C THR A 131 24.17 -20.19 4.50
N GLU A 132 24.38 -19.00 5.01
CA GLU A 132 25.21 -18.71 6.18
C GLU A 132 24.44 -17.82 7.17
N ALA A 133 24.73 -17.93 8.45
CA ALA A 133 24.03 -17.23 9.53
C ALA A 133 25.00 -16.73 10.60
N ARG A 134 24.60 -15.67 11.29
CA ARG A 134 25.13 -15.19 12.58
C ARG A 134 24.00 -14.54 13.38
N MET A 135 24.25 -14.16 14.63
CA MET A 135 23.25 -13.45 15.43
C MET A 135 23.04 -12.04 14.87
N ALA A 136 21.79 -11.59 14.78
CA ALA A 136 21.49 -10.17 14.58
C ALA A 136 21.78 -9.39 15.88
N ALA A 137 21.94 -8.07 15.78
CA ALA A 137 22.26 -7.24 16.95
C ALA A 137 21.24 -7.41 18.10
N ALA A 138 19.94 -7.42 17.78
CA ALA A 138 18.88 -7.61 18.77
C ALA A 138 18.92 -8.98 19.48
N ALA A 139 19.52 -10.02 18.89
CA ALA A 139 19.67 -11.30 19.59
C ALA A 139 20.76 -11.27 20.68
N MET A 140 21.67 -10.28 20.65
CA MET A 140 22.58 -10.02 21.77
C MET A 140 21.77 -9.55 22.98
N ASP A 141 20.87 -8.59 22.81
CA ASP A 141 20.02 -8.05 23.89
C ASP A 141 19.07 -9.10 24.50
N LEU A 142 18.79 -10.19 23.79
CA LEU A 142 18.10 -11.35 24.38
C LEU A 142 19.01 -12.27 25.19
N THR A 143 20.30 -12.34 24.90
CA THR A 143 21.22 -13.39 25.41
C THR A 143 22.45 -12.88 26.18
N ASN A 144 22.59 -11.56 26.33
CA ASN A 144 23.58 -10.93 27.20
C ASN A 144 23.33 -11.28 28.68
N ASP A 145 24.31 -11.02 29.53
CA ASP A 145 24.31 -11.27 31.00
C ASP A 145 24.09 -12.74 31.45
N LEU A 146 23.89 -13.71 30.53
CA LEU A 146 23.66 -15.14 30.84
C LEU A 146 24.73 -15.82 31.73
N ASP A 147 25.94 -15.28 31.82
CA ASP A 147 27.02 -15.83 32.65
C ASP A 147 27.03 -15.24 34.08
N GLU A 148 26.06 -14.39 34.41
CA GLU A 148 25.95 -13.64 35.68
C GLU A 148 24.77 -14.08 36.56
N ASP A 149 24.43 -15.38 36.54
CA ASP A 149 23.35 -16.00 37.34
C ASP A 149 21.99 -15.28 37.23
N VAL A 150 21.63 -14.87 36.01
CA VAL A 150 20.43 -14.04 35.75
C VAL A 150 19.14 -14.82 35.51
N VAL A 151 19.26 -16.11 35.16
CA VAL A 151 18.16 -17.04 34.83
C VAL A 151 18.58 -18.46 35.23
N ASP A 152 17.61 -19.32 35.48
CA ASP A 152 17.88 -20.69 35.89
C ASP A 152 18.24 -21.59 34.70
N PHE A 153 19.18 -22.50 34.94
CA PHE A 153 19.68 -23.45 33.96
C PHE A 153 19.16 -24.87 34.27
N VAL A 154 18.55 -25.49 33.28
CA VAL A 154 18.06 -26.87 33.33
C VAL A 154 18.97 -27.80 32.52
N PRO A 155 18.99 -29.11 32.80
CA PRO A 155 19.69 -30.08 31.96
C PRO A 155 19.17 -30.09 30.51
N ASN A 156 20.03 -30.53 29.58
CA ASN A 156 19.63 -30.93 28.24
C ASN A 156 19.00 -32.35 28.27
N TYR A 157 18.62 -32.87 27.09
CA TYR A 157 17.85 -34.12 26.97
C TYR A 157 18.60 -35.39 27.43
N ASP A 158 19.93 -35.38 27.51
CA ASP A 158 20.78 -36.49 27.98
C ASP A 158 21.48 -36.20 29.31
N ASN A 159 21.19 -35.05 29.94
CA ASN A 159 21.79 -34.53 31.16
C ASN A 159 23.32 -34.30 31.11
N GLN A 160 23.96 -34.30 29.95
CA GLN A 160 25.41 -34.01 29.83
C GLN A 160 25.73 -32.51 29.79
N LEU A 161 24.76 -31.66 29.45
CA LEU A 161 24.92 -30.22 29.28
C LEU A 161 23.78 -29.45 29.98
N THR A 162 23.97 -28.15 30.19
CA THR A 162 22.91 -27.25 30.69
C THR A 162 22.49 -26.22 29.63
N GLN A 163 21.23 -25.81 29.73
CA GLN A 163 20.60 -24.79 28.90
C GLN A 163 19.75 -23.85 29.79
N PRO A 164 19.66 -22.55 29.47
CA PRO A 164 18.76 -21.65 30.18
C PRO A 164 17.30 -22.07 29.97
N GLU A 165 16.50 -22.07 31.03
CA GLU A 165 15.06 -22.30 30.96
C GLU A 165 14.39 -21.21 30.10
N VAL A 166 14.78 -19.96 30.34
CA VAL A 166 14.26 -18.71 29.77
C VAL A 166 15.43 -17.76 29.49
N LEU A 167 15.31 -16.85 28.52
CA LEU A 167 16.36 -15.86 28.24
C LEU A 167 16.22 -14.55 29.08
N PRO A 168 17.34 -13.83 29.35
CA PRO A 168 17.35 -12.56 30.08
C PRO A 168 16.58 -11.40 29.41
N ALA A 169 16.33 -11.49 28.10
CA ALA A 169 15.37 -10.68 27.33
C ALA A 169 15.33 -9.18 27.71
N ALA A 170 16.32 -8.38 27.27
CA ALA A 170 16.34 -6.93 27.56
C ALA A 170 15.30 -6.09 26.77
N PHE A 171 14.44 -6.72 25.96
CA PHE A 171 13.24 -6.10 25.40
C PHE A 171 12.05 -7.11 25.34
N PRO A 172 10.79 -6.63 25.32
CA PRO A 172 9.57 -7.46 25.31
C PRO A 172 9.32 -8.16 23.96
N ASN A 173 10.20 -9.10 23.62
CA ASN A 173 10.23 -9.80 22.33
C ASN A 173 8.89 -10.46 21.93
N LEU A 174 8.14 -11.03 22.88
CA LEU A 174 6.83 -11.65 22.58
C LEU A 174 5.83 -10.68 21.95
N LEU A 175 5.79 -9.43 22.44
CA LEU A 175 4.92 -8.39 21.90
C LEU A 175 5.49 -7.78 20.63
N VAL A 176 6.80 -7.51 20.60
CA VAL A 176 7.48 -6.88 19.46
C VAL A 176 7.43 -7.76 18.21
N ASN A 177 7.80 -9.03 18.33
CA ASN A 177 7.89 -9.96 17.21
C ASN A 177 6.62 -10.82 17.00
N GLY A 178 5.76 -10.95 18.02
CA GLY A 178 4.63 -11.86 17.96
C GLY A 178 5.06 -13.34 17.94
N THR A 179 4.10 -14.22 17.68
CA THR A 179 4.35 -15.66 17.49
C THR A 179 3.16 -16.32 16.80
N THR A 180 3.37 -17.49 16.19
CA THR A 180 2.27 -18.34 15.70
C THR A 180 2.55 -19.79 16.06
N GLY A 181 1.54 -20.55 16.46
CA GLY A 181 1.72 -21.96 16.88
C GLY A 181 0.42 -22.71 17.06
N ILE A 182 0.44 -24.00 16.74
CA ILE A 182 -0.67 -24.94 16.96
C ILE A 182 -0.15 -26.02 17.90
N ALA A 183 -0.87 -26.27 18.98
CA ALA A 183 -0.61 -27.30 19.98
C ALA A 183 -1.74 -28.34 19.98
N VAL A 184 -1.71 -29.29 20.91
CA VAL A 184 -2.87 -30.17 21.14
C VAL A 184 -3.95 -29.39 21.88
N GLY A 185 -5.17 -29.36 21.34
CA GLY A 185 -6.34 -28.69 21.94
C GLY A 185 -6.33 -27.15 21.96
N MET A 186 -5.24 -26.50 21.56
CA MET A 186 -5.09 -25.04 21.60
C MET A 186 -4.14 -24.51 20.53
N ALA A 187 -4.19 -23.20 20.28
CA ALA A 187 -3.30 -22.50 19.35
C ALA A 187 -2.95 -21.11 19.90
N THR A 188 -1.92 -20.48 19.32
CA THR A 188 -1.51 -19.10 19.58
C THR A 188 -1.25 -18.37 18.28
N ASN A 189 -1.68 -17.12 18.19
CA ASN A 189 -1.46 -16.24 17.04
C ASN A 189 -1.37 -14.80 17.54
N MET A 190 -0.16 -14.31 17.77
CA MET A 190 0.13 -13.02 18.39
C MET A 190 0.68 -12.07 17.33
N ALA A 191 0.04 -10.91 17.17
CA ALA A 191 0.49 -9.90 16.23
C ALA A 191 1.77 -9.20 16.75
N PRO A 192 2.71 -8.82 15.85
CA PRO A 192 3.87 -8.00 16.21
C PRO A 192 3.50 -6.53 16.47
N HIS A 193 4.36 -5.83 17.22
CA HIS A 193 4.17 -4.46 17.68
C HIS A 193 5.46 -3.63 17.55
N ASN A 194 5.34 -2.30 17.62
CA ASN A 194 6.50 -1.43 17.48
C ASN A 194 7.38 -1.45 18.75
N LEU A 195 8.69 -1.65 18.58
CA LEU A 195 9.63 -1.72 19.71
C LEU A 195 9.58 -0.48 20.62
N ARG A 196 9.52 0.74 20.05
CA ARG A 196 9.52 1.98 20.85
C ARG A 196 8.22 2.15 21.62
N GLU A 197 7.08 1.80 21.02
CA GLU A 197 5.75 1.87 21.65
C GLU A 197 5.64 0.90 22.84
N VAL A 198 6.01 -0.38 22.64
CA VAL A 198 5.94 -1.40 23.70
C VAL A 198 6.95 -1.09 24.82
N ILE A 199 8.15 -0.60 24.49
CA ILE A 199 9.10 -0.15 25.52
C ILE A 199 8.58 1.08 26.27
N ALA A 200 7.96 2.07 25.59
CA ALA A 200 7.36 3.21 26.28
C ALA A 200 6.26 2.77 27.27
N ALA A 201 5.43 1.80 26.90
CA ALA A 201 4.45 1.19 27.80
C ALA A 201 5.10 0.44 28.98
N ALA A 202 6.14 -0.37 28.74
CA ALA A 202 6.86 -1.07 29.80
C ALA A 202 7.54 -0.10 30.79
N ARG A 203 8.11 1.00 30.29
CA ARG A 203 8.69 2.08 31.11
C ARG A 203 7.63 2.86 31.89
N HIS A 204 6.46 3.08 31.31
CA HIS A 204 5.32 3.66 32.02
C HIS A 204 4.83 2.75 33.16
N LEU A 205 4.72 1.45 32.90
CA LEU A 205 4.30 0.44 33.89
C LEU A 205 5.35 0.23 35.01
N LEU A 206 6.64 0.38 34.70
CA LEU A 206 7.71 0.42 35.70
C LEU A 206 7.55 1.59 36.67
N ALA A 207 7.15 2.77 36.18
CA ALA A 207 6.89 3.97 36.99
C ALA A 207 5.53 3.93 37.71
N ASN A 208 4.50 3.35 37.07
CA ASN A 208 3.12 3.28 37.55
C ASN A 208 2.63 1.81 37.53
N PRO A 209 2.88 1.01 38.58
CA PRO A 209 2.53 -0.43 38.60
C PRO A 209 1.03 -0.72 38.45
N GLU A 210 0.20 0.22 38.92
CA GLU A 210 -1.26 0.16 38.88
C GLU A 210 -1.88 0.88 37.67
N ALA A 211 -1.08 1.16 36.63
CA ALA A 211 -1.58 1.73 35.38
C ALA A 211 -2.67 0.85 34.75
N SER A 212 -3.71 1.49 34.21
CA SER A 212 -4.83 0.81 33.55
C SER A 212 -4.45 0.28 32.16
N LEU A 213 -5.34 -0.51 31.57
CA LEU A 213 -5.18 -0.92 30.17
C LEU A 213 -5.22 0.31 29.24
N GLU A 214 -6.08 1.27 29.55
CA GLU A 214 -6.28 2.51 28.80
C GLU A 214 -5.01 3.39 28.82
N ASP A 215 -4.33 3.49 29.96
CA ASP A 215 -3.04 4.20 30.09
C ASP A 215 -1.96 3.54 29.21
N VAL A 216 -1.89 2.20 29.22
CA VAL A 216 -0.96 1.42 28.39
C VAL A 216 -1.30 1.54 26.88
N MET A 217 -2.58 1.55 26.53
CA MET A 217 -3.03 1.72 25.14
C MET A 217 -2.74 3.12 24.57
N ALA A 218 -2.52 4.13 25.41
CA ALA A 218 -2.04 5.44 24.95
C ALA A 218 -0.61 5.38 24.36
N PHE A 219 0.19 4.39 24.77
CA PHE A 219 1.53 4.13 24.22
C PHE A 219 1.53 3.07 23.11
N VAL A 220 0.65 2.06 23.19
CA VAL A 220 0.52 0.98 22.19
C VAL A 220 -0.86 1.08 21.50
N PRO A 221 -1.00 1.90 20.43
CA PRO A 221 -2.29 2.12 19.76
C PRO A 221 -2.76 0.96 18.88
N GLY A 222 -1.90 -0.02 18.58
CA GLY A 222 -2.23 -1.20 17.79
C GLY A 222 -1.00 -1.99 17.33
N PRO A 223 -1.18 -3.13 16.63
CA PRO A 223 -0.09 -3.89 16.00
C PRO A 223 0.73 -3.04 15.01
N ASP A 224 1.99 -3.44 14.77
CA ASP A 224 2.89 -2.87 13.77
C ASP A 224 3.54 -4.00 12.97
N LEU A 225 3.05 -4.21 11.76
CA LEU A 225 3.30 -5.41 10.96
C LEU A 225 4.56 -5.26 10.11
N PRO A 226 5.36 -6.33 9.91
CA PRO A 226 6.57 -6.28 9.10
C PRO A 226 6.35 -5.76 7.67
N SER A 227 5.21 -6.10 7.05
CA SER A 227 4.85 -5.65 5.69
C SER A 227 4.15 -4.29 5.61
N GLY A 228 3.96 -3.58 6.73
CA GLY A 228 3.23 -2.32 6.78
C GLY A 228 1.72 -2.51 6.62
N GLY A 229 1.15 -1.96 5.56
CA GLY A 229 -0.27 -2.05 5.23
C GLY A 229 -1.15 -1.13 6.09
N ILE A 230 -2.46 -1.24 5.89
CA ILE A 230 -3.47 -0.41 6.54
C ILE A 230 -4.38 -1.29 7.39
N ILE A 231 -4.46 -1.04 8.70
CA ILE A 231 -5.45 -1.66 9.59
C ILE A 231 -6.74 -0.84 9.58
N THR A 232 -7.87 -1.51 9.31
CA THR A 232 -9.19 -0.87 9.21
C THR A 232 -10.11 -1.28 10.36
N GLY A 233 -10.42 -0.31 11.24
CA GLY A 233 -11.15 -0.54 12.49
C GLY A 233 -10.24 -1.02 13.63
N LEU A 234 -10.47 -0.51 14.84
CA LEU A 234 -9.64 -0.79 16.02
C LEU A 234 -10.36 -1.60 17.11
N ASP A 235 -11.68 -1.75 17.02
CA ASP A 235 -12.51 -2.36 18.07
C ASP A 235 -12.01 -3.79 18.44
N GLY A 236 -11.71 -4.61 17.43
CA GLY A 236 -11.14 -5.95 17.61
C GLY A 236 -9.70 -5.99 18.15
N ILE A 237 -8.97 -4.87 18.12
CA ILE A 237 -7.66 -4.71 18.78
C ILE A 237 -7.87 -4.34 20.26
N HIS A 238 -8.80 -3.43 20.56
CA HIS A 238 -9.17 -3.14 21.96
C HIS A 238 -9.66 -4.40 22.69
N ASP A 239 -10.47 -5.23 22.02
CA ASP A 239 -10.93 -6.51 22.58
C ASP A 239 -9.80 -7.53 22.75
N ALA A 240 -8.87 -7.61 21.79
CA ALA A 240 -7.68 -8.44 21.90
C ALA A 240 -6.75 -8.01 23.04
N TYR A 241 -6.57 -6.71 23.25
CA TYR A 241 -5.76 -6.19 24.35
C TYR A 241 -6.42 -6.37 25.72
N ARG A 242 -7.76 -6.43 25.78
CA ARG A 242 -8.51 -6.67 27.03
C ARG A 242 -8.67 -8.14 27.39
N THR A 243 -8.75 -9.04 26.40
CA THR A 243 -9.13 -10.46 26.61
C THR A 243 -8.12 -11.48 26.08
N GLY A 244 -7.07 -11.02 25.39
CA GLY A 244 -6.17 -11.85 24.62
C GLY A 244 -6.73 -12.33 23.27
N ARG A 245 -7.99 -12.01 22.92
CA ARG A 245 -8.65 -12.48 21.67
C ARG A 245 -9.40 -11.38 20.94
N GLY A 246 -9.24 -11.33 19.63
CA GLY A 246 -9.96 -10.38 18.77
C GLY A 246 -9.55 -10.51 17.31
N VAL A 247 -10.28 -9.85 16.40
CA VAL A 247 -10.02 -9.93 14.95
C VAL A 247 -9.98 -8.53 14.36
N PHE A 248 -8.92 -8.23 13.61
CA PHE A 248 -8.81 -6.99 12.83
C PHE A 248 -8.57 -7.32 11.35
N ARG A 249 -8.76 -6.32 10.48
CA ARG A 249 -8.48 -6.47 9.05
C ARG A 249 -7.28 -5.65 8.62
N THR A 250 -6.51 -6.23 7.71
CA THR A 250 -5.35 -5.64 7.07
C THR A 250 -5.64 -5.49 5.58
N ARG A 251 -5.45 -4.28 5.08
CA ARG A 251 -5.74 -3.89 3.70
C ARG A 251 -4.46 -3.42 3.02
N ALA A 252 -4.27 -3.84 1.77
CA ALA A 252 -3.13 -3.45 0.95
C ALA A 252 -3.10 -1.92 0.72
N LYS A 253 -1.90 -1.37 0.59
CA LYS A 253 -1.69 0.03 0.24
C LYS A 253 -1.59 0.14 -1.28
N VAL A 254 -2.48 0.94 -1.87
CA VAL A 254 -2.64 1.03 -3.32
C VAL A 254 -2.69 2.50 -3.76
N GLU A 255 -1.90 2.82 -4.77
CA GLU A 255 -1.88 4.13 -5.43
C GLU A 255 -2.41 4.01 -6.88
N LEU A 256 -2.85 5.14 -7.46
CA LEU A 256 -3.37 5.19 -8.83
C LEU A 256 -2.34 5.88 -9.73
N GLU A 257 -1.72 5.12 -10.63
CA GLU A 257 -0.77 5.65 -11.60
C GLU A 257 -1.37 5.68 -13.02
N ALA A 258 -0.96 6.64 -13.82
CA ALA A 258 -1.26 6.70 -15.25
C ALA A 258 -0.04 6.18 -16.03
N LEU A 259 -0.07 4.91 -16.44
CA LEU A 259 0.99 4.28 -17.23
C LEU A 259 1.15 4.93 -18.61
N THR A 260 0.03 5.39 -19.19
CA THR A 260 -0.02 6.25 -20.38
C THR A 260 -1.21 7.21 -20.30
N ALA A 261 -1.29 8.20 -21.18
CA ALA A 261 -2.44 9.10 -21.30
C ALA A 261 -3.80 8.41 -21.47
N ARG A 262 -3.84 7.15 -21.95
CA ARG A 262 -5.05 6.34 -22.12
C ARG A 262 -5.23 5.23 -21.06
N LYS A 263 -4.22 4.89 -20.27
CA LYS A 263 -4.18 3.65 -19.46
C LYS A 263 -3.77 3.92 -18.01
N GLN A 264 -4.65 3.57 -17.09
CA GLN A 264 -4.44 3.69 -15.64
C GLN A 264 -4.14 2.32 -15.03
N ALA A 265 -3.41 2.30 -13.91
CA ALA A 265 -3.16 1.09 -13.13
C ALA A 265 -3.26 1.37 -11.63
N LEU A 266 -3.74 0.37 -10.90
CA LEU A 266 -3.66 0.30 -9.45
C LEU A 266 -2.31 -0.33 -9.09
N VAL A 267 -1.44 0.44 -8.44
CA VAL A 267 -0.10 -0.01 -8.04
C VAL A 267 -0.11 -0.32 -6.55
N VAL A 268 0.09 -1.60 -6.21
CA VAL A 268 0.16 -2.07 -4.83
C VAL A 268 1.59 -1.95 -4.32
N THR A 269 1.78 -1.25 -3.21
CA THR A 269 3.10 -0.96 -2.61
C THR A 269 3.34 -1.65 -1.27
N GLU A 270 2.27 -2.03 -0.56
CA GLU A 270 2.33 -2.83 0.67
C GLU A 270 1.16 -3.83 0.69
N LEU A 271 1.41 -5.08 1.10
CA LEU A 271 0.40 -6.15 1.19
C LEU A 271 0.12 -6.56 2.66
N PRO A 272 -1.04 -7.18 2.93
CA PRO A 272 -1.34 -7.80 4.21
C PRO A 272 -0.23 -8.75 4.69
N TYR A 273 -0.11 -8.87 6.01
CA TYR A 273 0.94 -9.66 6.65
C TYR A 273 0.89 -11.13 6.21
N THR A 274 2.05 -11.68 5.80
CA THR A 274 2.22 -13.03 5.22
C THR A 274 1.57 -13.28 3.84
N VAL A 275 1.13 -12.23 3.13
CA VAL A 275 0.64 -12.33 1.74
C VAL A 275 1.71 -11.91 0.73
N GLY A 276 2.14 -12.83 -0.13
CA GLY A 276 3.01 -12.56 -1.28
C GLY A 276 2.24 -12.16 -2.56
N PRO A 277 2.90 -11.49 -3.52
CA PRO A 277 2.30 -11.04 -4.78
C PRO A 277 1.73 -12.18 -5.64
N GLU A 278 2.39 -13.33 -5.75
CA GLU A 278 1.93 -14.41 -6.65
C GLU A 278 0.58 -14.99 -6.18
N LYS A 279 0.40 -15.14 -4.86
CA LYS A 279 -0.89 -15.52 -4.25
C LYS A 279 -2.01 -14.52 -4.57
N VAL A 280 -1.69 -13.24 -4.74
CA VAL A 280 -2.65 -12.21 -5.15
C VAL A 280 -2.94 -12.30 -6.64
N ILE A 281 -1.92 -12.50 -7.49
CA ILE A 281 -2.06 -12.70 -8.93
C ILE A 281 -2.93 -13.92 -9.25
N GLU A 282 -2.68 -15.06 -8.58
CA GLU A 282 -3.48 -16.28 -8.67
C GLU A 282 -4.96 -15.99 -8.38
N LYS A 283 -5.25 -15.32 -7.26
CA LYS A 283 -6.63 -15.03 -6.83
C LYS A 283 -7.32 -13.94 -7.67
N ILE A 284 -6.56 -13.04 -8.30
CA ILE A 284 -7.10 -12.14 -9.35
C ILE A 284 -7.55 -12.94 -10.57
N LYS A 285 -6.73 -13.90 -11.04
CA LYS A 285 -7.07 -14.77 -12.18
C LYS A 285 -8.33 -15.59 -11.88
N ASP A 286 -8.38 -16.29 -10.74
CA ASP A 286 -9.57 -17.02 -10.28
C ASP A 286 -10.85 -16.15 -10.26
N ALA A 287 -10.75 -14.93 -9.72
CA ALA A 287 -11.89 -14.03 -9.59
C ALA A 287 -12.34 -13.46 -10.95
N ALA A 288 -11.42 -13.27 -11.89
CA ALA A 288 -11.70 -12.83 -13.26
C ALA A 288 -12.36 -13.94 -14.10
N ASP A 289 -11.83 -15.16 -14.04
CA ASP A 289 -12.39 -16.33 -14.75
C ASP A 289 -13.76 -16.72 -14.19
N ALA A 290 -13.95 -16.63 -12.87
CA ALA A 290 -15.25 -16.76 -12.21
C ALA A 290 -16.20 -15.56 -12.44
N LYS A 291 -15.78 -14.54 -13.22
CA LYS A 291 -16.52 -13.30 -13.55
C LYS A 291 -17.00 -12.49 -12.33
N LYS A 292 -16.36 -12.68 -11.17
CA LYS A 292 -16.59 -11.91 -9.93
C LYS A 292 -15.84 -10.58 -9.94
N LEU A 293 -14.73 -10.52 -10.69
CA LEU A 293 -13.86 -9.37 -10.81
C LEU A 293 -13.79 -8.93 -12.28
N THR A 294 -14.13 -7.67 -12.54
CA THR A 294 -14.13 -7.07 -13.89
C THR A 294 -13.33 -5.77 -13.87
N GLY A 295 -13.03 -5.22 -15.06
CA GLY A 295 -12.28 -3.97 -15.19
C GLY A 295 -10.76 -4.07 -15.13
N ILE A 296 -10.18 -5.26 -14.92
CA ILE A 296 -8.73 -5.51 -15.03
C ILE A 296 -8.38 -5.96 -16.44
N SER A 297 -7.27 -5.48 -16.99
CA SER A 297 -6.74 -5.82 -18.32
C SER A 297 -5.55 -6.77 -18.26
N ASP A 298 -4.61 -6.54 -17.34
CA ASP A 298 -3.45 -7.38 -17.06
C ASP A 298 -2.99 -7.19 -15.61
N VAL A 299 -2.10 -8.05 -15.11
CA VAL A 299 -1.41 -7.89 -13.82
C VAL A 299 0.06 -8.27 -13.97
N VAL A 300 0.94 -7.32 -13.69
CA VAL A 300 2.39 -7.47 -13.82
C VAL A 300 3.05 -7.23 -12.47
N ASP A 301 3.82 -8.19 -11.98
CA ASP A 301 4.70 -7.93 -10.84
C ASP A 301 6.01 -7.27 -11.31
N LEU A 302 6.34 -6.12 -10.71
CA LEU A 302 7.59 -5.40 -10.90
C LEU A 302 8.37 -5.27 -9.58
N THR A 303 8.10 -6.16 -8.62
CA THR A 303 8.77 -6.23 -7.33
C THR A 303 10.26 -6.55 -7.49
N ASP A 304 11.12 -5.72 -6.89
CA ASP A 304 12.56 -5.95 -6.85
C ASP A 304 13.20 -5.53 -5.50
N ARG A 305 14.48 -5.86 -5.31
CA ARG A 305 15.21 -5.62 -4.05
C ARG A 305 15.57 -4.16 -3.78
N ASN A 306 15.46 -3.28 -4.77
CA ASN A 306 15.84 -1.87 -4.69
C ASN A 306 14.60 -0.96 -4.50
N HIS A 307 13.48 -1.32 -5.15
CA HIS A 307 12.23 -0.56 -5.16
C HIS A 307 11.16 -1.16 -4.24
N GLY A 308 11.32 -2.40 -3.79
CA GLY A 308 10.36 -3.11 -2.94
C GLY A 308 9.21 -3.73 -3.74
N LEU A 309 8.09 -3.98 -3.06
CA LEU A 309 6.86 -4.51 -3.67
C LEU A 309 6.27 -3.50 -4.67
N ARG A 310 6.04 -3.93 -5.91
CA ARG A 310 5.40 -3.10 -6.95
C ARG A 310 4.54 -3.95 -7.88
N LEU A 311 3.41 -4.42 -7.38
CA LEU A 311 2.42 -5.16 -8.17
C LEU A 311 1.52 -4.18 -8.94
N VAL A 312 1.55 -4.24 -10.28
CA VAL A 312 0.83 -3.31 -11.17
C VAL A 312 -0.40 -4.01 -11.76
N ILE A 313 -1.59 -3.60 -11.31
CA ILE A 313 -2.89 -4.10 -11.80
C ILE A 313 -3.44 -3.10 -12.83
N GLU A 314 -3.37 -3.45 -14.11
CA GLU A 314 -3.74 -2.55 -15.20
C GLU A 314 -5.25 -2.50 -15.44
N LEU A 315 -5.85 -1.31 -15.56
CA LEU A 315 -7.29 -1.15 -15.71
C LEU A 315 -7.74 -1.10 -17.18
N LYS A 316 -8.91 -1.68 -17.45
CA LYS A 316 -9.64 -1.55 -18.72
C LYS A 316 -10.28 -0.17 -18.83
N ASN A 317 -10.18 0.45 -20.01
CA ASN A 317 -10.74 1.76 -20.30
C ASN A 317 -12.25 1.80 -19.96
N GLY A 318 -12.68 2.85 -19.26
CA GLY A 318 -14.08 3.05 -18.87
C GLY A 318 -14.51 2.40 -17.55
N PHE A 319 -13.64 1.68 -16.83
CA PHE A 319 -13.91 1.22 -15.46
C PHE A 319 -13.52 2.26 -14.41
N ASN A 320 -14.21 2.27 -13.26
CA ASN A 320 -13.89 3.17 -12.14
C ASN A 320 -12.80 2.54 -11.25
N PRO A 321 -11.62 3.19 -11.07
CA PRO A 321 -10.53 2.62 -10.27
C PRO A 321 -10.92 2.28 -8.82
N ASN A 322 -11.78 3.08 -8.18
CA ASN A 322 -12.22 2.81 -6.81
C ASN A 322 -13.16 1.61 -6.72
N ALA A 323 -14.01 1.39 -7.73
CA ALA A 323 -14.90 0.23 -7.77
C ALA A 323 -14.12 -1.07 -7.99
N VAL A 324 -13.16 -1.07 -8.94
CA VAL A 324 -12.26 -2.21 -9.16
C VAL A 324 -11.42 -2.49 -7.91
N LEU A 325 -10.93 -1.45 -7.21
CA LEU A 325 -10.18 -1.61 -5.96
C LEU A 325 -11.03 -2.21 -4.82
N GLN A 326 -12.29 -1.81 -4.69
CA GLN A 326 -13.20 -2.41 -3.71
C GLN A 326 -13.60 -3.86 -4.08
N ALA A 327 -13.69 -4.17 -5.37
CA ALA A 327 -13.89 -5.54 -5.85
C ALA A 327 -12.65 -6.41 -5.59
N LEU A 328 -11.43 -5.87 -5.74
CA LEU A 328 -10.16 -6.52 -5.38
C LEU A 328 -10.14 -6.89 -3.89
N TYR A 329 -10.28 -5.91 -2.98
CA TYR A 329 -10.32 -6.17 -1.53
C TYR A 329 -11.36 -7.23 -1.13
N LYS A 330 -12.52 -7.27 -1.80
CA LYS A 330 -13.58 -8.23 -1.50
C LYS A 330 -13.31 -9.65 -2.02
N HIS A 331 -12.43 -9.82 -3.00
CA HIS A 331 -12.28 -11.07 -3.75
C HIS A 331 -10.84 -11.61 -3.86
N THR A 332 -9.85 -10.89 -3.33
CA THR A 332 -8.43 -11.31 -3.30
C THR A 332 -7.82 -11.07 -1.92
N PRO A 333 -6.66 -11.67 -1.58
CA PRO A 333 -5.92 -11.42 -0.34
C PRO A 333 -5.34 -9.99 -0.20
N MET A 334 -5.82 -9.01 -0.96
CA MET A 334 -5.51 -7.59 -0.76
C MET A 334 -6.28 -6.99 0.43
N GLU A 335 -7.35 -7.62 0.91
CA GLU A 335 -7.82 -7.47 2.29
C GLU A 335 -7.86 -8.85 2.94
N ASP A 336 -7.25 -8.99 4.12
CA ASP A 336 -7.24 -10.23 4.90
C ASP A 336 -7.56 -9.93 6.37
N SER A 337 -7.92 -10.96 7.14
CA SER A 337 -8.31 -10.85 8.56
C SER A 337 -7.30 -11.56 9.46
N PHE A 338 -6.69 -10.80 10.37
CA PHE A 338 -5.80 -11.35 11.39
C PHE A 338 -6.56 -11.56 12.70
N GLY A 339 -6.71 -12.83 13.11
CA GLY A 339 -7.28 -13.19 14.41
C GLY A 339 -6.20 -13.30 15.48
N ILE A 340 -6.14 -12.32 16.39
CA ILE A 340 -5.29 -12.37 17.58
C ILE A 340 -5.84 -13.43 18.54
N ASN A 341 -4.96 -14.30 19.03
CA ASN A 341 -5.21 -15.24 20.11
C ASN A 341 -3.92 -15.41 20.93
N ASN A 342 -3.76 -14.59 21.97
CA ASN A 342 -2.58 -14.50 22.81
C ASN A 342 -2.52 -15.64 23.82
N VAL A 343 -1.99 -16.80 23.42
CA VAL A 343 -1.74 -17.94 24.32
C VAL A 343 -0.23 -18.15 24.49
N ALA A 344 0.23 -18.11 25.74
CA ALA A 344 1.64 -18.28 26.11
C ALA A 344 1.76 -19.04 27.44
N LEU A 345 2.95 -19.58 27.73
CA LEU A 345 3.24 -20.24 29.01
C LEU A 345 3.61 -19.19 30.07
N VAL A 346 2.96 -19.22 31.22
CA VAL A 346 3.30 -18.44 32.42
C VAL A 346 3.49 -19.42 33.57
N ASP A 347 4.65 -19.43 34.21
CA ASP A 347 5.02 -20.42 35.24
C ASP A 347 4.79 -21.86 34.75
N GLY A 348 5.17 -22.10 33.49
CA GLY A 348 4.92 -23.33 32.73
C GLY A 348 3.49 -23.49 32.19
N GLN A 349 2.47 -22.86 32.77
CA GLN A 349 1.06 -23.14 32.43
C GLN A 349 0.55 -22.31 31.23
N PRO A 350 -0.18 -22.91 30.27
CA PRO A 350 -0.74 -22.18 29.14
C PRO A 350 -1.89 -21.26 29.56
N ARG A 351 -1.72 -19.94 29.39
CA ARG A 351 -2.73 -18.91 29.70
C ARG A 351 -3.07 -18.08 28.46
N THR A 352 -4.33 -17.66 28.36
CA THR A 352 -4.74 -16.58 27.43
C THR A 352 -4.57 -15.24 28.15
N LEU A 353 -3.94 -14.24 27.52
CA LEU A 353 -3.47 -13.02 28.20
C LEU A 353 -3.78 -11.73 27.43
N GLY A 354 -4.26 -10.70 28.15
CA GLY A 354 -4.36 -9.33 27.65
C GLY A 354 -3.01 -8.61 27.54
N LEU A 355 -3.00 -7.42 26.91
CA LEU A 355 -1.78 -6.63 26.69
C LEU A 355 -1.12 -6.21 28.02
N LEU A 356 -1.93 -5.77 28.99
CA LEU A 356 -1.45 -5.37 30.32
C LEU A 356 -0.84 -6.56 31.09
N GLU A 357 -1.42 -7.76 30.97
CA GLU A 357 -0.90 -8.97 31.62
C GLU A 357 0.44 -9.40 31.00
N LEU A 358 0.54 -9.40 29.67
CA LEU A 358 1.79 -9.69 28.94
C LEU A 358 2.91 -8.71 29.33
N LEU A 359 2.59 -7.42 29.47
CA LEU A 359 3.55 -6.42 29.92
C LEU A 359 3.94 -6.59 31.39
N LYS A 360 3.02 -6.96 32.29
CA LYS A 360 3.36 -7.25 33.70
C LYS A 360 4.32 -8.45 33.80
N VAL A 361 4.00 -9.58 33.17
CA VAL A 361 4.90 -10.76 33.17
C VAL A 361 6.29 -10.45 32.62
N TYR A 362 6.39 -9.62 31.56
CA TYR A 362 7.69 -9.18 31.05
C TYR A 362 8.44 -8.24 32.02
N VAL A 363 7.76 -7.25 32.60
CA VAL A 363 8.36 -6.28 33.54
C VAL A 363 8.85 -6.98 34.81
N ASP A 364 8.07 -7.90 35.36
CA ASP A 364 8.43 -8.67 36.55
C ASP A 364 9.64 -9.59 36.28
N HIS A 365 9.67 -10.24 35.10
CA HIS A 365 10.85 -10.99 34.63
C HIS A 365 12.09 -10.11 34.52
N ARG A 366 12.01 -8.94 33.86
CA ARG A 366 13.16 -8.05 33.69
C ARG A 366 13.65 -7.44 35.01
N LEU A 367 12.74 -7.13 35.95
CA LEU A 367 13.09 -6.74 37.31
C LEU A 367 13.82 -7.87 38.07
N SER A 368 13.38 -9.12 37.92
CA SER A 368 14.06 -10.29 38.50
C SER A 368 15.46 -10.50 37.92
N VAL A 369 15.58 -10.49 36.59
CA VAL A 369 16.85 -10.61 35.85
C VAL A 369 17.86 -9.54 36.30
N VAL A 370 17.45 -8.26 36.33
CA VAL A 370 18.37 -7.17 36.74
C VAL A 370 18.67 -7.23 38.24
N ARG A 371 17.73 -7.65 39.10
CA ARG A 371 18.01 -7.87 40.54
C ARG A 371 19.03 -8.98 40.76
N ARG A 372 18.88 -10.14 40.10
CA ARG A 372 19.85 -11.26 40.13
C ARG A 372 21.23 -10.81 39.66
N ARG A 373 21.30 -10.17 38.49
CA ARG A 373 22.55 -9.64 37.90
C ARG A 373 23.27 -8.67 38.85
N THR A 374 22.55 -7.73 39.44
CA THR A 374 23.10 -6.74 40.39
C THR A 374 23.59 -7.43 41.67
N ALA A 375 22.90 -8.46 42.16
CA ALA A 375 23.35 -9.26 43.29
C ALA A 375 24.60 -10.12 42.97
N PHE A 376 24.69 -10.71 41.77
CA PHE A 376 25.87 -11.43 41.31
C PHE A 376 27.09 -10.50 41.19
N ARG A 377 26.90 -9.33 40.55
CA ARG A 377 27.94 -8.28 40.44
C ARG A 377 28.39 -7.78 41.81
N LEU A 378 27.47 -7.62 42.76
CA LEU A 378 27.77 -7.24 44.14
C LEU A 378 28.60 -8.32 44.85
N ALA A 379 28.13 -9.57 44.84
CA ALA A 379 28.83 -10.69 45.47
C ALA A 379 30.26 -10.86 44.91
N LYS A 380 30.44 -10.73 43.58
CA LYS A 380 31.77 -10.80 42.95
C LYS A 380 32.67 -9.62 43.32
N LYS A 381 32.13 -8.41 43.52
CA LYS A 381 32.90 -7.26 43.99
C LYS A 381 33.24 -7.36 45.48
N GLN A 382 32.32 -7.83 46.32
CA GLN A 382 32.58 -8.10 47.74
C GLN A 382 33.65 -9.20 47.93
N GLU A 383 33.56 -10.30 47.17
CA GLU A 383 34.59 -11.35 47.12
C GLU A 383 35.96 -10.79 46.70
N ARG A 384 36.00 -9.92 45.68
CA ARG A 384 37.26 -9.29 45.24
C ARG A 384 37.81 -8.30 46.27
N LEU A 385 36.97 -7.46 46.87
CA LEU A 385 37.37 -6.49 47.91
C LEU A 385 38.00 -7.22 49.10
N HIS A 386 37.32 -8.26 49.60
CA HIS A 386 37.80 -9.10 50.69
C HIS A 386 39.20 -9.69 50.42
N LEU A 387 39.49 -10.11 49.18
CA LEU A 387 40.82 -10.55 48.77
C LEU A 387 41.84 -9.40 48.71
N VAL A 388 41.46 -8.22 48.21
CA VAL A 388 42.32 -7.02 48.13
C VAL A 388 42.68 -6.50 49.54
N GLU A 389 41.73 -6.48 50.47
CA GLU A 389 41.98 -6.11 51.88
C GLU A 389 42.98 -7.05 52.54
N GLY A 390 42.85 -8.37 52.33
CA GLY A 390 43.81 -9.35 52.81
C GLY A 390 45.22 -9.17 52.22
N LEU A 391 45.31 -8.85 50.92
CA LEU A 391 46.59 -8.51 50.28
C LEU A 391 47.20 -7.23 50.85
N LEU A 392 46.41 -6.19 51.11
CA LEU A 392 46.90 -4.94 51.70
C LEU A 392 47.46 -5.17 53.12
N VAL A 393 46.75 -5.93 53.96
CA VAL A 393 47.25 -6.33 55.29
C VAL A 393 48.58 -7.09 55.18
N ALA A 394 48.66 -8.07 54.27
CA ALA A 394 49.87 -8.86 54.05
C ALA A 394 51.05 -8.07 53.45
N ILE A 395 50.80 -6.95 52.77
CA ILE A 395 51.84 -6.07 52.21
C ILE A 395 52.40 -5.11 53.27
N MET A 396 51.61 -4.70 54.27
CA MET A 396 52.12 -3.85 55.36
C MET A 396 53.22 -4.56 56.17
N ASP A 397 52.97 -5.80 56.58
CA ASP A 397 53.85 -6.59 57.46
C ASP A 397 54.47 -7.80 56.74
N ILE A 398 54.90 -7.58 55.49
CA ILE A 398 55.35 -8.64 54.56
C ILE A 398 56.52 -9.49 55.09
N ASP A 399 57.41 -8.93 55.91
CA ASP A 399 58.53 -9.69 56.51
C ASP A 399 58.02 -10.76 57.49
N GLU A 400 56.95 -10.50 58.25
CA GLU A 400 56.34 -11.50 59.14
C GLU A 400 55.55 -12.55 58.36
N VAL A 401 54.85 -12.15 57.28
CA VAL A 401 54.22 -13.09 56.32
C VAL A 401 55.27 -14.06 55.76
N ILE A 402 56.41 -13.52 55.28
CA ILE A 402 57.53 -14.32 54.77
C ILE A 402 58.12 -15.21 55.87
N GLN A 403 58.26 -14.72 57.11
CA GLN A 403 58.76 -15.52 58.24
C GLN A 403 57.81 -16.67 58.59
N ILE A 404 56.49 -16.45 58.60
CA ILE A 404 55.49 -17.50 58.86
C ILE A 404 55.54 -18.58 57.78
N VAL A 405 55.56 -18.18 56.50
CA VAL A 405 55.66 -19.11 55.36
C VAL A 405 56.97 -19.90 55.41
N ARG A 406 58.11 -19.25 55.69
CA ARG A 406 59.43 -19.92 55.77
C ARG A 406 59.66 -20.75 57.03
N SER A 407 58.80 -20.65 58.04
CA SER A 407 58.89 -21.40 59.31
C SER A 407 57.76 -22.42 59.50
N SER A 408 57.05 -22.76 58.42
CA SER A 408 55.99 -23.77 58.42
C SER A 408 56.38 -24.91 57.48
N ASP A 409 56.13 -26.16 57.88
CA ASP A 409 56.59 -27.34 57.15
C ASP A 409 55.81 -27.59 55.85
N ASP A 410 54.57 -27.08 55.76
CA ASP A 410 53.71 -27.22 54.58
C ASP A 410 52.75 -26.02 54.39
N THR A 411 52.04 -26.01 53.25
CA THR A 411 51.06 -24.97 52.90
C THR A 411 49.87 -24.92 53.89
N ALA A 412 49.49 -26.04 54.51
CA ALA A 412 48.34 -26.11 55.40
C ALA A 412 48.63 -25.46 56.76
N SER A 413 49.81 -25.71 57.32
CA SER A 413 50.35 -25.09 58.53
C SER A 413 50.68 -23.61 58.30
N ALA A 414 51.23 -23.24 57.14
CA ALA A 414 51.42 -21.85 56.75
C ALA A 414 50.07 -21.09 56.70
N ARG A 415 49.08 -21.62 55.98
CA ARG A 415 47.71 -21.08 55.92
C ARG A 415 47.10 -20.94 57.32
N ALA A 416 47.17 -21.97 58.15
CA ALA A 416 46.61 -21.94 59.51
C ALA A 416 47.25 -20.87 60.41
N ARG A 417 48.57 -20.65 60.27
CA ARG A 417 49.29 -19.60 61.03
C ARG A 417 49.00 -18.20 60.51
N LEU A 418 49.01 -17.98 59.20
CA LEU A 418 48.67 -16.69 58.60
C LEU A 418 47.27 -16.23 59.03
N ARG A 419 46.29 -17.14 59.04
CA ARG A 419 44.94 -16.88 59.54
C ARG A 419 44.91 -16.47 61.02
N THR A 420 45.65 -17.16 61.87
CA THR A 420 45.68 -16.86 63.33
C THR A 420 46.42 -15.56 63.68
N VAL A 421 47.43 -15.18 62.90
CA VAL A 421 48.25 -13.97 63.17
C VAL A 421 47.61 -12.70 62.62
N PHE A 422 47.06 -12.74 61.40
CA PHE A 422 46.52 -11.57 60.70
C PHE A 422 44.98 -11.53 60.63
N ASP A 423 44.30 -12.36 61.43
CA ASP A 423 42.83 -12.57 61.46
C ASP A 423 42.19 -12.84 60.07
N LEU A 424 42.89 -13.61 59.25
CA LEU A 424 42.51 -13.84 57.85
C LEU A 424 41.50 -15.00 57.68
N SER A 425 40.64 -14.85 56.69
CA SER A 425 39.84 -15.94 56.15
C SER A 425 40.69 -16.97 55.38
N VAL A 426 40.09 -18.12 55.06
CA VAL A 426 40.74 -19.13 54.20
C VAL A 426 41.06 -18.59 52.80
N PRO A 427 40.13 -17.96 52.04
CA PRO A 427 40.44 -17.42 50.71
C PRO A 427 41.54 -16.37 50.69
N GLN A 428 41.57 -15.45 51.67
CA GLN A 428 42.64 -14.45 51.78
C GLN A 428 44.00 -15.11 52.02
N ALA A 429 44.09 -16.02 53.01
CA ALA A 429 45.34 -16.69 53.34
C ALA A 429 45.89 -17.53 52.17
N ASP A 430 45.01 -18.18 51.39
CA ASP A 430 45.42 -18.87 50.16
C ASP A 430 45.88 -17.91 49.07
N HIS A 431 45.16 -16.81 48.83
CA HIS A 431 45.56 -15.83 47.82
C HIS A 431 46.89 -15.11 48.15
N ILE A 432 47.20 -14.95 49.44
CA ILE A 432 48.51 -14.46 49.92
C ILE A 432 49.62 -15.49 49.69
N LEU A 433 49.34 -16.79 49.83
CA LEU A 433 50.29 -17.86 49.51
C LEU A 433 50.59 -17.97 47.99
N GLU A 434 49.68 -17.49 47.14
CA GLU A 434 49.86 -17.36 45.68
C GLU A 434 50.54 -16.06 45.22
N LEU A 435 50.81 -15.12 46.16
CA LEU A 435 51.33 -13.78 45.87
C LEU A 435 52.72 -13.86 45.20
N ARG A 436 52.85 -13.23 44.02
CA ARG A 436 54.11 -13.21 43.26
C ARG A 436 54.94 -11.99 43.66
N LEU A 437 56.23 -12.18 43.99
CA LEU A 437 57.15 -11.12 44.47
C LEU A 437 57.08 -9.77 43.72
N ARG A 438 56.74 -9.76 42.43
CA ARG A 438 56.51 -8.54 41.63
C ARG A 438 55.39 -7.62 42.16
N GLN A 439 54.46 -8.16 42.94
CA GLN A 439 53.31 -7.44 43.53
C GLN A 439 53.67 -6.71 44.83
N LEU A 440 54.89 -6.92 45.35
CA LEU A 440 55.43 -6.23 46.54
C LEU A 440 56.07 -4.88 46.20
N THR A 441 55.83 -4.33 45.00
CA THR A 441 56.30 -2.99 44.66
C THR A 441 55.35 -1.94 45.22
N ARG A 442 55.90 -0.78 45.60
CA ARG A 442 55.08 0.38 46.02
C ARG A 442 54.05 0.81 44.96
N PHE A 443 54.33 0.56 43.68
CA PHE A 443 53.36 0.82 42.61
C PHE A 443 52.16 -0.12 42.74
N SER A 444 52.39 -1.43 42.91
CA SER A 444 51.32 -2.40 43.10
C SER A 444 50.54 -2.26 44.41
N GLN A 445 51.14 -1.70 45.46
CA GLN A 445 50.37 -1.26 46.64
C GLN A 445 49.38 -0.15 46.25
N ILE A 446 49.81 0.87 45.51
CA ILE A 446 48.94 1.98 45.06
C ILE A 446 47.86 1.47 44.09
N GLU A 447 48.18 0.49 43.21
CA GLU A 447 47.19 -0.19 42.37
C GLU A 447 46.11 -0.90 43.22
N LEU A 448 46.49 -1.60 44.30
CA LEU A 448 45.55 -2.28 45.21
C LEU A 448 44.75 -1.31 46.08
N GLU A 449 45.34 -0.20 46.53
CA GLU A 449 44.62 0.85 47.26
C GLU A 449 43.57 1.54 46.37
N ALA A 450 43.90 1.80 45.10
CA ALA A 450 42.94 2.30 44.11
C ALA A 450 41.86 1.27 43.77
N GLU A 451 42.22 -0.01 43.56
CA GLU A 451 41.26 -1.09 43.31
C GLU A 451 40.27 -1.25 44.48
N ARG A 452 40.75 -1.16 45.74
CA ARG A 452 39.91 -1.15 46.94
C ARG A 452 38.89 -0.01 46.89
N ASP A 453 39.31 1.21 46.60
CA ASP A 453 38.44 2.38 46.65
C ASP A 453 37.42 2.41 45.48
N GLU A 454 37.81 1.91 44.30
CA GLU A 454 36.87 1.64 43.18
C GLU A 454 35.87 0.53 43.52
N LEU A 455 36.30 -0.54 44.20
CA LEU A 455 35.44 -1.63 44.65
C LEU A 455 34.44 -1.15 45.71
N LEU A 456 34.89 -0.42 46.74
CA LEU A 456 34.03 0.16 47.77
C LEU A 456 32.96 1.08 47.17
N THR A 457 33.34 1.95 46.23
CA THR A 457 32.41 2.84 45.52
C THR A 457 31.36 2.03 44.75
N ALA A 458 31.79 1.06 43.93
CA ALA A 458 30.88 0.25 43.14
C ALA A 458 30.03 -0.74 43.97
N ILE A 459 30.50 -1.15 45.15
CA ILE A 459 29.71 -1.95 46.12
C ILE A 459 28.58 -1.09 46.68
N ALA A 460 28.87 0.13 47.13
CA ALA A 460 27.85 1.05 47.64
C ALA A 460 26.77 1.38 46.59
N GLU A 461 27.16 1.59 45.32
CA GLU A 461 26.21 1.78 44.21
C GLU A 461 25.27 0.58 44.01
N LEU A 462 25.83 -0.65 43.99
CA LEU A 462 25.05 -1.88 43.80
C LEU A 462 24.14 -2.19 45.00
N GLU A 463 24.61 -1.95 46.23
CA GLU A 463 23.82 -2.08 47.46
C GLU A 463 22.66 -1.07 47.49
N GLU A 464 22.88 0.17 47.04
CA GLU A 464 21.83 1.19 46.96
C GLU A 464 20.78 0.86 45.87
N ILE A 465 21.19 0.23 44.77
CA ILE A 465 20.26 -0.27 43.73
C ILE A 465 19.42 -1.44 44.27
N LEU A 466 20.00 -2.39 44.99
CA LEU A 466 19.27 -3.54 45.57
C LEU A 466 18.37 -3.12 46.74
N GLY A 467 18.79 -2.14 47.53
CA GLY A 467 18.04 -1.59 48.66
C GLY A 467 16.89 -0.65 48.26
N SER A 468 16.79 -0.24 47.00
CA SER A 468 15.76 0.69 46.52
C SER A 468 15.07 0.18 45.25
N ASP A 469 13.83 -0.30 45.39
CA ASP A 469 13.01 -0.75 44.25
C ASP A 469 12.79 0.37 43.22
N ALA A 470 12.78 1.63 43.67
CA ALA A 470 12.73 2.81 42.78
C ALA A 470 14.01 2.96 41.93
N LYS A 471 15.20 2.71 42.50
CA LYS A 471 16.46 2.71 41.72
C LYS A 471 16.55 1.52 40.78
N LEU A 472 16.11 0.34 41.22
CA LEU A 472 16.02 -0.85 40.36
C LEU A 472 15.10 -0.59 39.15
N ARG A 473 13.90 -0.03 39.38
CA ARG A 473 12.94 0.35 38.31
C ARG A 473 13.51 1.41 37.37
N ALA A 474 14.24 2.40 37.89
CA ALA A 474 14.91 3.40 37.08
C ALA A 474 15.98 2.76 36.18
N LEU A 475 16.86 1.93 36.73
CA LEU A 475 17.89 1.20 35.97
C LEU A 475 17.27 0.34 34.85
N VAL A 476 16.21 -0.43 35.14
CA VAL A 476 15.50 -1.20 34.10
C VAL A 476 14.87 -0.28 33.04
N SER A 477 14.30 0.85 33.45
CA SER A 477 13.72 1.83 32.52
C SER A 477 14.75 2.45 31.59
N ASP A 478 15.97 2.71 32.08
CA ASP A 478 17.04 3.33 31.30
C ASP A 478 17.74 2.32 30.38
N GLU A 479 17.90 1.05 30.80
CA GLU A 479 18.32 -0.03 29.89
C GLU A 479 17.33 -0.24 28.75
N LEU A 480 16.02 -0.28 29.07
CA LEU A 480 14.96 -0.35 28.05
C LEU A 480 15.02 0.85 27.09
N ALA A 481 15.29 2.06 27.59
CA ALA A 481 15.47 3.24 26.76
C ALA A 481 16.65 3.10 25.79
N ALA A 482 17.79 2.56 26.24
CA ALA A 482 18.96 2.31 25.41
C ALA A 482 18.67 1.31 24.28
N VAL A 483 17.95 0.21 24.57
CA VAL A 483 17.53 -0.77 23.53
C VAL A 483 16.53 -0.16 22.55
N ALA A 484 15.61 0.70 23.01
CA ALA A 484 14.69 1.43 22.14
C ALA A 484 15.38 2.45 21.21
N GLU A 485 16.51 3.02 21.63
CA GLU A 485 17.34 3.89 20.77
C GLU A 485 18.17 3.05 19.79
N GLN A 486 18.80 1.97 20.26
CA GLN A 486 19.66 1.08 19.47
C GLN A 486 18.91 0.33 18.36
N HIS A 487 17.66 -0.06 18.60
CA HIS A 487 16.88 -0.94 17.71
C HIS A 487 15.49 -0.40 17.34
N GLY A 488 15.11 0.77 17.84
CA GLY A 488 13.83 1.40 17.53
C GLY A 488 13.72 1.80 16.06
N THR A 489 12.57 1.50 15.46
CA THR A 489 12.23 1.90 14.09
C THR A 489 10.84 2.48 14.08
N ASP A 490 10.58 3.40 13.14
CA ASP A 490 9.27 4.04 13.02
C ASP A 490 8.17 3.03 12.68
N ARG A 491 6.92 3.38 13.01
CA ARG A 491 5.73 2.57 12.72
C ARG A 491 5.55 2.40 11.22
N ARG A 492 5.34 1.17 10.77
CA ARG A 492 5.08 0.79 9.38
C ARG A 492 3.59 0.77 9.09
N THR A 493 2.80 0.13 9.96
CA THR A 493 1.36 -0.07 9.72
C THR A 493 0.52 1.15 10.08
N VAL A 494 -0.27 1.63 9.11
CA VAL A 494 -1.20 2.75 9.27
C VAL A 494 -2.47 2.27 9.96
N LEU A 495 -2.90 2.97 11.02
CA LEU A 495 -4.12 2.65 11.77
C LEU A 495 -5.27 3.60 11.36
N LEU A 496 -6.37 3.05 10.84
CA LEU A 496 -7.58 3.82 10.50
C LEU A 496 -8.76 3.42 11.40
N SER A 497 -9.14 4.30 12.33
CA SER A 497 -10.18 4.02 13.33
C SER A 497 -11.57 3.71 12.75
N LYS A 498 -11.88 4.15 11.52
CA LYS A 498 -13.12 3.83 10.81
C LYS A 498 -12.86 3.69 9.31
N ASP A 499 -13.43 2.65 8.70
CA ASP A 499 -13.39 2.45 7.24
C ASP A 499 -14.33 3.42 6.52
N LYS A 500 -13.89 4.68 6.40
CA LYS A 500 -14.39 5.60 5.38
C LYS A 500 -13.58 5.32 4.12
N GLY A 501 -14.11 4.49 3.22
CA GLY A 501 -13.53 4.20 1.91
C GLY A 501 -13.16 5.50 1.19
N THR A 502 -11.88 5.87 1.27
CA THR A 502 -11.37 7.16 0.84
C THR A 502 -10.97 7.05 -0.63
N PRO A 503 -11.42 7.95 -1.51
CA PRO A 503 -11.13 7.84 -2.94
C PRO A 503 -9.63 7.96 -3.20
N LEU A 504 -9.16 7.22 -4.21
CA LEU A 504 -7.82 7.36 -4.76
C LEU A 504 -7.57 8.83 -5.16
N LYS A 505 -6.36 9.33 -4.91
CA LYS A 505 -5.98 10.74 -5.11
C LYS A 505 -6.30 11.19 -6.54
N GLY A 506 -7.08 12.27 -6.68
CA GLY A 506 -7.53 12.78 -7.98
C GLY A 506 -8.82 12.13 -8.53
N THR A 507 -9.45 11.22 -7.79
CA THR A 507 -10.74 10.60 -8.17
C THR A 507 -11.86 10.97 -7.20
N VAL A 508 -13.10 10.65 -7.59
CA VAL A 508 -14.29 10.73 -6.74
C VAL A 508 -14.80 9.31 -6.50
N MET A 509 -15.32 9.03 -5.31
CA MET A 509 -15.99 7.75 -5.05
C MET A 509 -17.23 7.61 -5.96
N PRO A 510 -17.40 6.50 -6.68
CA PRO A 510 -18.61 6.27 -7.48
C PRO A 510 -19.87 6.27 -6.60
N GLU A 511 -20.99 6.68 -7.18
CA GLU A 511 -22.32 6.46 -6.59
C GLU A 511 -22.59 4.95 -6.46
N ALA A 512 -23.30 4.56 -5.40
CA ALA A 512 -23.76 3.19 -5.24
C ALA A 512 -24.92 2.88 -6.19
N GLU A 513 -25.01 1.66 -6.71
CA GLU A 513 -25.99 1.28 -7.74
C GLU A 513 -27.45 1.30 -7.25
N SER A 514 -27.69 1.41 -5.94
CA SER A 514 -29.00 1.75 -5.37
C SER A 514 -28.86 2.52 -4.06
N ALA A 515 -29.94 3.15 -3.60
CA ALA A 515 -30.00 3.94 -2.36
C ALA A 515 -29.87 3.13 -1.04
N SER A 516 -29.31 1.91 -1.09
CA SER A 516 -29.10 1.06 0.08
C SER A 516 -27.63 1.07 0.52
N LYS A 517 -27.36 1.14 1.83
CA LYS A 517 -26.02 1.21 2.44
C LYS A 517 -25.12 -0.04 2.25
N LYS A 518 -25.52 -0.98 1.40
CA LYS A 518 -24.80 -2.22 1.05
C LYS A 518 -24.79 -2.51 -0.47
N ALA A 519 -25.29 -1.60 -1.29
CA ALA A 519 -25.25 -1.77 -2.74
C ALA A 519 -23.79 -1.78 -3.26
N PRO A 520 -23.50 -2.55 -4.33
CA PRO A 520 -22.22 -2.44 -5.02
C PRO A 520 -22.00 -1.03 -5.57
N LEU A 521 -20.73 -0.67 -5.74
CA LEU A 521 -20.31 0.53 -6.44
C LEU A 521 -20.35 0.26 -7.95
N ALA A 522 -20.77 1.26 -8.74
CA ALA A 522 -20.79 1.14 -10.19
C ALA A 522 -19.38 0.86 -10.75
N MET A 523 -19.19 -0.34 -11.31
CA MET A 523 -17.89 -0.82 -11.81
C MET A 523 -17.42 -0.04 -13.04
N GLU A 524 -18.35 0.34 -13.91
CA GLU A 524 -18.10 1.16 -15.09
C GLU A 524 -18.44 2.63 -14.82
N VAL A 525 -17.80 3.55 -15.54
CA VAL A 525 -18.18 4.96 -15.55
C VAL A 525 -19.61 5.09 -16.09
N LYS A 526 -20.53 5.56 -15.25
CA LYS A 526 -21.94 5.86 -15.58
C LYS A 526 -21.99 6.86 -16.73
N ASP A 527 -22.90 6.67 -17.69
CA ASP A 527 -23.07 7.66 -18.74
C ASP A 527 -23.75 8.91 -18.18
N ALA A 528 -23.05 10.03 -18.21
CA ALA A 528 -23.45 11.29 -17.60
C ALA A 528 -23.09 12.47 -18.54
N PRO A 529 -23.92 13.53 -18.62
CA PRO A 529 -23.61 14.72 -19.39
C PRO A 529 -22.30 15.37 -18.92
N CYS A 530 -21.40 15.67 -19.86
CA CYS A 530 -20.13 16.31 -19.59
C CYS A 530 -19.70 17.23 -20.75
N LEU A 531 -18.68 18.05 -20.52
CA LEU A 531 -18.05 18.88 -21.54
C LEU A 531 -16.65 18.33 -21.87
N VAL A 532 -16.29 18.35 -23.15
CA VAL A 532 -14.91 18.16 -23.60
C VAL A 532 -14.39 19.46 -24.18
N ALA A 533 -13.23 19.91 -23.70
CA ALA A 533 -12.55 21.11 -24.20
C ALA A 533 -11.27 20.74 -24.96
N LEU A 534 -11.10 21.33 -26.14
CA LEU A 534 -9.80 21.42 -26.82
C LEU A 534 -9.28 22.86 -26.69
N THR A 535 -8.10 23.03 -26.11
CA THR A 535 -7.40 24.32 -26.04
C THR A 535 -6.79 24.66 -27.41
N ALA A 536 -6.66 25.95 -27.73
CA ALA A 536 -5.99 26.43 -28.94
C ALA A 536 -4.49 26.04 -28.99
N THR A 537 -3.93 25.64 -27.85
CA THR A 537 -2.58 25.04 -27.72
C THR A 537 -2.54 23.52 -27.88
N GLY A 538 -3.62 22.88 -28.35
CA GLY A 538 -3.64 21.44 -28.65
C GLY A 538 -3.68 20.51 -27.43
N ARG A 539 -4.34 20.93 -26.35
CA ARG A 539 -4.54 20.13 -25.11
C ARG A 539 -6.01 19.80 -24.91
N LEU A 540 -6.31 18.58 -24.48
CA LEU A 540 -7.65 18.00 -24.36
C LEU A 540 -7.99 17.72 -22.88
N VAL A 541 -9.23 18.00 -22.48
CA VAL A 541 -9.73 17.77 -21.10
C VAL A 541 -11.23 17.47 -21.08
N ARG A 542 -11.69 16.78 -20.05
CA ARG A 542 -13.11 16.52 -19.77
C ARG A 542 -13.49 16.99 -18.36
N THR A 543 -14.71 17.50 -18.20
CA THR A 543 -15.33 17.78 -16.89
C THR A 543 -16.09 16.55 -16.36
N SER A 544 -16.30 16.47 -15.04
CA SER A 544 -17.14 15.43 -14.41
C SER A 544 -18.64 15.59 -14.67
N ASP A 545 -19.04 16.77 -15.11
CA ASP A 545 -20.40 17.31 -15.19
C ASP A 545 -20.49 18.35 -16.32
N THR A 546 -21.57 19.14 -16.37
CA THR A 546 -21.71 20.27 -17.32
C THR A 546 -21.26 21.62 -16.74
N SER A 547 -20.36 21.66 -15.75
CA SER A 547 -19.84 22.93 -15.21
C SER A 547 -18.92 23.66 -16.18
N GLU A 548 -18.88 24.99 -16.07
CA GLU A 548 -18.11 25.84 -16.97
C GLU A 548 -16.60 25.60 -16.88
N ILE A 549 -15.98 25.41 -18.05
CA ILE A 549 -14.55 25.07 -18.18
C ILE A 549 -13.66 26.27 -17.79
N LEU A 550 -14.12 27.50 -18.04
CA LEU A 550 -13.35 28.73 -17.88
C LEU A 550 -13.94 29.60 -16.78
N GLY A 551 -13.23 29.79 -15.67
CA GLY A 551 -13.58 30.82 -14.69
C GLY A 551 -13.21 32.24 -15.15
N GLU A 552 -13.64 33.24 -14.38
CA GLU A 552 -13.35 34.67 -14.61
C GLU A 552 -11.83 34.97 -14.66
N ARG A 553 -11.07 34.32 -13.76
CA ARG A 553 -9.62 34.53 -13.65
C ARG A 553 -8.89 33.85 -14.82
N ARG A 554 -8.09 34.63 -15.56
CA ARG A 554 -7.21 34.10 -16.64
C ARG A 554 -6.25 33.03 -16.10
N GLY A 555 -6.16 31.91 -16.81
CA GLY A 555 -5.30 30.76 -16.49
C GLY A 555 -4.23 30.48 -17.54
N ARG A 556 -3.44 29.41 -17.37
CA ARG A 556 -2.61 28.86 -18.46
C ARG A 556 -3.47 28.04 -19.42
N HIS A 557 -3.13 28.08 -20.71
CA HIS A 557 -3.83 27.39 -21.80
C HIS A 557 -5.32 27.74 -21.96
N ASP A 558 -5.75 28.91 -21.45
CA ASP A 558 -7.17 29.27 -21.34
C ASP A 558 -7.82 29.90 -22.58
N ALA A 559 -7.14 29.85 -23.74
CA ALA A 559 -7.74 30.10 -25.04
C ALA A 559 -8.23 28.76 -25.62
N LEU A 560 -9.52 28.63 -25.91
CA LEU A 560 -10.13 27.39 -26.42
C LEU A 560 -10.21 27.38 -27.95
N ALA A 561 -10.06 26.21 -28.56
CA ALA A 561 -10.38 25.98 -29.97
C ALA A 561 -11.86 25.56 -30.13
N SER A 562 -12.33 24.67 -29.25
CA SER A 562 -13.69 24.11 -29.32
C SER A 562 -14.11 23.51 -27.98
N VAL A 563 -15.41 23.57 -27.68
CA VAL A 563 -16.06 22.83 -26.59
C VAL A 563 -17.17 21.97 -27.18
N VAL A 564 -17.25 20.72 -26.75
CA VAL A 564 -18.29 19.77 -27.15
C VAL A 564 -19.10 19.36 -25.92
N HIS A 565 -20.41 19.64 -25.95
CA HIS A 565 -21.37 19.07 -25.00
C HIS A 565 -21.65 17.62 -25.42
N THR A 566 -21.50 16.68 -24.50
CA THR A 566 -21.53 15.24 -24.82
C THR A 566 -21.86 14.41 -23.57
N SER A 567 -21.82 13.08 -23.66
CA SER A 567 -21.94 12.18 -22.49
C SER A 567 -20.65 11.37 -22.26
N ALA A 568 -20.44 10.91 -21.03
CA ALA A 568 -19.20 10.25 -20.60
C ALA A 568 -18.82 8.99 -21.39
N ARG A 569 -19.78 8.30 -22.04
CA ARG A 569 -19.58 7.14 -22.93
C ARG A 569 -19.72 7.45 -24.43
N ALA A 570 -20.09 8.68 -24.78
CA ALA A 570 -20.20 9.09 -26.18
C ALA A 570 -18.84 9.16 -26.88
N HIS A 571 -18.86 9.39 -28.19
CA HIS A 571 -17.68 9.53 -29.02
C HIS A 571 -17.69 10.89 -29.71
N ILE A 572 -16.53 11.53 -29.81
CA ILE A 572 -16.33 12.80 -30.52
C ILE A 572 -15.37 12.62 -31.69
N GLY A 573 -15.40 13.56 -32.63
CA GLY A 573 -14.46 13.66 -33.73
C GLY A 573 -13.41 14.73 -33.49
N LEU A 574 -12.14 14.42 -33.73
CA LEU A 574 -11.03 15.37 -33.78
C LEU A 574 -10.67 15.61 -35.25
N ILE A 575 -10.91 16.83 -35.75
CA ILE A 575 -10.57 17.23 -37.12
C ILE A 575 -9.13 17.75 -37.15
N THR A 576 -8.36 17.33 -38.14
CA THR A 576 -6.96 17.72 -38.30
C THR A 576 -6.73 18.69 -39.46
N SER A 577 -5.61 19.39 -39.43
CA SER A 577 -5.19 20.35 -40.46
C SER A 577 -4.96 19.72 -41.84
N THR A 578 -4.72 18.40 -41.91
CA THR A 578 -4.63 17.63 -43.16
C THR A 578 -5.98 17.11 -43.67
N GLY A 579 -7.09 17.39 -42.95
CA GLY A 579 -8.43 16.98 -43.35
C GLY A 579 -8.84 15.57 -42.90
N ARG A 580 -8.10 14.92 -41.99
CA ARG A 580 -8.53 13.69 -41.31
C ARG A 580 -9.55 14.00 -40.21
N MET A 581 -10.44 13.07 -39.95
CA MET A 581 -11.30 12.99 -38.77
C MET A 581 -10.86 11.77 -37.97
N LEU A 582 -10.58 11.95 -36.68
CA LEU A 582 -10.16 10.91 -35.76
C LEU A 582 -11.21 10.76 -34.66
N ARG A 583 -11.84 9.58 -34.57
CA ARG A 583 -12.81 9.27 -33.52
C ARG A 583 -12.08 9.10 -32.18
N THR A 584 -12.66 9.61 -31.11
CA THR A 584 -12.11 9.48 -29.75
C THR A 584 -13.26 9.24 -28.78
N SER A 585 -13.12 8.21 -27.94
CA SER A 585 -14.09 7.93 -26.88
C SER A 585 -13.93 8.94 -25.75
N VAL A 586 -15.04 9.56 -25.33
CA VAL A 586 -15.06 10.57 -24.27
C VAL A 586 -14.56 9.98 -22.94
N VAL A 587 -14.74 8.67 -22.73
CA VAL A 587 -14.36 8.00 -21.48
C VAL A 587 -12.84 7.93 -21.27
N GLU A 588 -12.05 8.00 -22.34
CA GLU A 588 -10.57 7.97 -22.31
C GLU A 588 -9.97 9.35 -21.97
N ILE A 589 -10.75 10.43 -22.05
CA ILE A 589 -10.28 11.79 -21.79
C ILE A 589 -10.23 12.02 -20.27
N PRO A 590 -9.10 12.48 -19.70
CA PRO A 590 -8.95 12.65 -18.26
C PRO A 590 -9.99 13.64 -17.71
N VAL A 591 -10.66 13.23 -16.64
CA VAL A 591 -11.54 14.10 -15.85
C VAL A 591 -10.65 14.97 -14.98
N VAL A 592 -10.73 16.29 -15.16
CA VAL A 592 -10.06 17.26 -14.28
C VAL A 592 -11.15 18.00 -13.50
N PRO A 593 -11.18 17.88 -12.15
CA PRO A 593 -12.20 18.54 -11.33
C PRO A 593 -12.20 20.06 -11.53
N ALA A 594 -13.39 20.65 -11.65
CA ALA A 594 -13.54 22.10 -11.66
C ALA A 594 -13.28 22.66 -10.25
N GLY A 595 -12.44 23.70 -10.16
CA GLY A 595 -12.23 24.47 -8.93
C GLY A 595 -13.01 25.79 -8.93
N PRO A 596 -12.87 26.62 -7.88
CA PRO A 596 -13.48 27.96 -7.79
C PRO A 596 -13.01 28.99 -8.85
N SER A 597 -12.25 28.57 -9.86
CA SER A 597 -11.80 29.39 -11.00
C SER A 597 -11.92 28.62 -12.33
N GLY A 598 -12.83 27.64 -12.40
CA GLY A 598 -12.97 26.72 -13.54
C GLY A 598 -11.99 25.56 -13.50
N VAL A 599 -11.78 24.93 -14.64
CA VAL A 599 -10.89 23.76 -14.80
C VAL A 599 -9.44 24.22 -14.95
N PRO A 600 -8.46 23.65 -14.21
CA PRO A 600 -7.05 23.96 -14.39
C PRO A 600 -6.50 23.38 -15.71
N LEU A 601 -6.65 24.12 -16.82
CA LEU A 601 -6.20 23.75 -18.17
C LEU A 601 -4.67 23.58 -18.33
N ALA A 602 -3.88 23.82 -17.28
CA ALA A 602 -2.48 23.40 -17.20
C ALA A 602 -2.32 21.86 -17.14
N ASP A 603 -3.27 21.20 -16.49
CA ASP A 603 -3.28 19.76 -16.21
C ASP A 603 -3.94 18.96 -17.35
N ALA A 604 -4.49 19.66 -18.36
CA ALA A 604 -5.00 19.06 -19.60
C ALA A 604 -3.87 18.36 -20.39
N VAL A 605 -4.12 17.17 -20.90
CA VAL A 605 -3.12 16.33 -21.59
C VAL A 605 -3.01 16.73 -23.08
N LYS A 606 -1.85 16.57 -23.74
CA LYS A 606 -1.71 17.00 -25.14
C LYS A 606 -2.46 16.05 -26.08
N VAL A 607 -3.04 16.59 -27.14
CA VAL A 607 -3.88 15.81 -28.07
C VAL A 607 -3.11 14.70 -28.80
N ASN A 608 -1.81 14.89 -29.04
CA ASN A 608 -0.94 13.88 -29.65
C ASN A 608 -0.57 12.71 -28.72
N GLU A 609 -0.96 12.76 -27.45
CA GLU A 609 -0.89 11.63 -26.51
C GLU A 609 -2.15 10.74 -26.62
N PHE A 610 -3.25 11.28 -27.19
CA PHE A 610 -4.48 10.53 -27.47
C PHE A 610 -4.58 10.01 -28.91
N VAL A 611 -4.03 10.72 -29.91
CA VAL A 611 -4.18 10.36 -31.33
C VAL A 611 -2.88 10.42 -32.14
N GLN A 612 -2.75 9.52 -33.13
CA GLN A 612 -1.61 9.47 -34.05
C GLN A 612 -1.74 10.53 -35.15
N LEU A 613 -0.90 11.56 -35.04
CA LEU A 613 -0.78 12.65 -36.01
C LEU A 613 0.44 12.43 -36.92
N GLY A 614 0.29 12.69 -38.22
CA GLY A 614 1.38 12.70 -39.18
C GLY A 614 2.36 13.86 -38.98
N ARG A 615 3.48 13.82 -39.71
CA ARG A 615 4.55 14.83 -39.59
C ARG A 615 4.05 16.21 -40.01
N GLY A 616 3.89 17.12 -39.05
CA GLY A 616 3.40 18.48 -39.27
C GLY A 616 1.87 18.62 -39.24
N GLU A 617 1.15 17.55 -38.88
CA GLU A 617 -0.29 17.57 -38.67
C GLU A 617 -0.65 18.04 -37.26
N SER A 618 -1.79 18.71 -37.13
CA SER A 618 -2.31 19.26 -35.88
C SER A 618 -3.83 19.08 -35.80
N VAL A 619 -4.40 18.81 -34.63
CA VAL A 619 -5.85 18.87 -34.42
C VAL A 619 -6.27 20.35 -34.39
N VAL A 620 -7.27 20.71 -35.20
CA VAL A 620 -7.80 22.09 -35.31
C VAL A 620 -9.14 22.28 -34.62
N ALA A 621 -9.90 21.21 -34.39
CA ALA A 621 -11.17 21.25 -33.66
C ALA A 621 -11.54 19.88 -33.09
N ALA A 622 -12.22 19.87 -31.94
CA ALA A 622 -13.05 18.77 -31.48
C ALA A 622 -14.52 19.09 -31.82
N VAL A 623 -15.25 18.12 -32.37
CA VAL A 623 -16.63 18.26 -32.84
C VAL A 623 -17.50 17.06 -32.45
N PRO A 624 -18.80 17.24 -32.24
CA PRO A 624 -19.73 16.13 -32.03
C PRO A 624 -19.98 15.35 -33.34
N LEU A 625 -20.29 14.06 -33.22
CA LEU A 625 -20.46 13.13 -34.36
C LEU A 625 -21.92 12.97 -34.83
N ASP A 626 -22.86 13.76 -34.31
CA ASP A 626 -24.28 13.80 -34.70
C ASP A 626 -24.67 15.10 -35.44
N ALA A 627 -23.81 16.12 -35.45
CA ALA A 627 -24.08 17.43 -36.03
C ALA A 627 -23.47 17.64 -37.43
N VAL A 628 -24.07 18.56 -38.20
CA VAL A 628 -23.44 19.11 -39.41
C VAL A 628 -22.31 20.06 -39.01
N VAL A 629 -21.09 19.80 -39.50
CA VAL A 629 -19.89 20.57 -39.16
C VAL A 629 -19.43 21.37 -40.38
N ALA A 630 -19.17 22.67 -40.23
CA ALA A 630 -18.48 23.44 -41.26
C ALA A 630 -16.96 23.37 -41.08
N LEU A 631 -16.23 23.24 -42.19
CA LEU A 631 -14.77 23.29 -42.30
C LEU A 631 -14.40 24.41 -43.28
N GLY A 632 -13.34 25.15 -42.98
CA GLY A 632 -12.76 26.15 -43.88
C GLY A 632 -11.26 25.92 -44.08
N THR A 633 -10.77 26.15 -45.30
CA THR A 633 -9.37 25.88 -45.68
C THR A 633 -8.59 27.14 -46.05
N ALA A 634 -7.25 27.05 -46.03
CA ALA A 634 -6.35 28.15 -46.38
C ALA A 634 -6.52 28.62 -47.83
N GLN A 635 -6.85 27.73 -48.77
CA GLN A 635 -7.17 28.09 -50.15
C GLN A 635 -8.60 28.67 -50.32
N GLY A 636 -9.26 29.07 -49.22
CA GLY A 636 -10.56 29.74 -49.23
C GLY A 636 -11.74 28.82 -49.56
N VAL A 637 -11.54 27.49 -49.44
CA VAL A 637 -12.59 26.48 -49.65
C VAL A 637 -13.41 26.35 -48.37
N VAL A 638 -14.71 26.15 -48.52
CA VAL A 638 -15.67 25.87 -47.44
C VAL A 638 -16.41 24.57 -47.71
N LYS A 639 -16.61 23.76 -46.68
CA LYS A 639 -17.42 22.54 -46.73
C LYS A 639 -18.33 22.49 -45.51
N ARG A 640 -19.58 22.08 -45.67
CA ARG A 640 -20.38 21.54 -44.57
C ARG A 640 -20.40 20.02 -44.71
N LEU A 641 -19.94 19.32 -43.70
CA LEU A 641 -19.86 17.87 -43.64
C LEU A 641 -21.13 17.33 -42.99
N SER A 642 -21.82 16.42 -43.67
CA SER A 642 -22.95 15.69 -43.11
C SER A 642 -22.48 14.69 -42.05
N PRO A 643 -23.29 14.39 -41.00
CA PRO A 643 -22.95 13.41 -39.98
C PRO A 643 -23.08 11.94 -40.45
N ASP A 644 -22.47 11.62 -41.60
CA ASP A 644 -22.30 10.25 -42.12
C ASP A 644 -20.87 9.77 -41.85
N TYR A 645 -20.73 8.86 -40.88
CA TYR A 645 -19.44 8.44 -40.34
C TYR A 645 -19.33 6.90 -40.26
N PRO A 646 -18.17 6.29 -40.56
CA PRO A 646 -17.96 4.86 -40.41
C PRO A 646 -18.14 4.39 -38.96
N VAL A 647 -18.99 3.38 -38.74
CA VAL A 647 -19.15 2.75 -37.42
C VAL A 647 -17.93 1.87 -37.08
N THR A 648 -17.30 1.28 -38.09
CA THR A 648 -16.24 0.25 -37.97
C THR A 648 -14.81 0.77 -38.03
N THR A 649 -14.57 2.08 -38.02
CA THR A 649 -13.22 2.66 -38.18
C THR A 649 -13.09 3.94 -37.37
N ASP A 650 -11.96 4.12 -36.68
CA ASP A 650 -11.68 5.30 -35.85
C ASP A 650 -11.03 6.47 -36.62
N GLU A 651 -10.83 6.32 -37.93
CA GLU A 651 -10.25 7.32 -38.81
C GLU A 651 -10.97 7.37 -40.16
N TRP A 652 -11.18 8.57 -40.70
CA TRP A 652 -11.62 8.77 -42.08
C TRP A 652 -11.29 10.17 -42.62
N GLU A 653 -11.41 10.36 -43.92
CA GLU A 653 -11.31 11.68 -44.57
C GLU A 653 -12.53 12.56 -44.27
N ALA A 654 -12.30 13.76 -43.72
CA ALA A 654 -13.32 14.78 -43.49
C ALA A 654 -13.53 15.69 -44.72
N ILE A 655 -12.46 15.96 -45.47
CA ILE A 655 -12.45 16.79 -46.68
C ILE A 655 -11.28 16.41 -47.59
N ALA A 656 -11.56 16.19 -48.88
CA ALA A 656 -10.52 15.99 -49.89
C ALA A 656 -9.78 17.30 -50.18
N LEU A 657 -8.61 17.49 -49.59
CA LEU A 657 -7.79 18.70 -49.75
C LEU A 657 -7.02 18.70 -51.08
N LYS A 658 -6.77 19.91 -51.60
CA LYS A 658 -5.85 20.12 -52.72
C LYS A 658 -4.39 20.11 -52.23
N PRO A 659 -3.41 19.85 -53.12
CA PRO A 659 -1.99 20.02 -52.78
C PRO A 659 -1.71 21.40 -52.17
N ARG A 660 -1.00 21.41 -51.03
CA ARG A 660 -0.68 22.61 -50.22
C ARG A 660 -1.90 23.34 -49.63
N ASP A 661 -3.09 22.74 -49.61
CA ASP A 661 -4.19 23.26 -48.79
C ASP A 661 -4.13 22.69 -47.36
N ARG A 662 -4.81 23.35 -46.41
CA ARG A 662 -4.91 22.92 -45.01
C ARG A 662 -6.23 23.37 -44.42
N VAL A 663 -6.85 22.56 -43.56
CA VAL A 663 -8.00 23.00 -42.75
C VAL A 663 -7.51 23.98 -41.69
N LEU A 664 -8.20 25.13 -41.56
CA LEU A 664 -7.89 26.17 -40.59
C LEU A 664 -8.59 25.93 -39.25
N ALA A 665 -9.89 25.66 -39.33
CA ALA A 665 -10.78 25.42 -38.20
C ALA A 665 -12.03 24.66 -38.67
N ALA A 666 -12.76 24.09 -37.71
CA ALA A 666 -14.07 23.49 -37.94
C ALA A 666 -14.99 23.65 -36.72
N ALA A 667 -16.30 23.78 -36.94
CA ALA A 667 -17.29 23.90 -35.85
C ALA A 667 -18.70 23.48 -36.31
N PRO A 668 -19.62 23.12 -35.39
CA PRO A 668 -21.02 22.85 -35.70
C PRO A 668 -21.69 24.03 -36.42
N ALA A 669 -22.35 23.76 -37.53
CA ALA A 669 -22.92 24.77 -38.42
C ALA A 669 -24.29 24.33 -38.97
N PRO A 670 -25.38 24.49 -38.20
CA PRO A 670 -26.74 24.48 -38.72
C PRO A 670 -26.99 25.71 -39.63
N ASP A 671 -28.14 25.74 -40.32
CA ASP A 671 -28.38 26.67 -41.44
C ASP A 671 -28.46 28.15 -41.04
N GLU A 672 -28.74 28.43 -39.77
CA GLU A 672 -28.94 29.77 -39.19
C GLU A 672 -27.64 30.48 -38.78
N ARG A 673 -26.49 29.78 -38.84
CA ARG A 673 -25.17 30.37 -38.52
C ARG A 673 -24.57 31.12 -39.70
N GLU A 674 -23.68 32.05 -39.43
CA GLU A 674 -22.81 32.65 -40.45
C GLU A 674 -21.41 32.02 -40.45
N LEU A 675 -20.84 31.90 -41.65
CA LEU A 675 -19.51 31.37 -41.90
C LEU A 675 -18.58 32.54 -42.23
N VAL A 676 -17.55 32.76 -41.41
CA VAL A 676 -16.63 33.90 -41.50
C VAL A 676 -15.26 33.41 -41.97
N PHE A 677 -14.69 34.09 -42.97
CA PHE A 677 -13.32 33.94 -43.44
C PHE A 677 -12.56 35.26 -43.26
N ILE A 678 -11.30 35.18 -42.80
CA ILE A 678 -10.37 36.33 -42.79
C ILE A 678 -9.10 35.95 -43.54
N THR A 679 -8.67 36.80 -44.47
CA THR A 679 -7.50 36.58 -45.33
C THR A 679 -6.24 37.34 -44.87
N ARG A 680 -5.08 36.87 -45.31
CA ARG A 680 -3.76 37.44 -45.05
C ARG A 680 -3.66 38.88 -45.55
N GLN A 681 -4.29 39.22 -46.67
CA GLN A 681 -4.44 40.58 -47.20
C GLN A 681 -5.61 41.37 -46.56
N ALA A 682 -5.93 41.06 -45.29
CA ALA A 682 -6.92 41.76 -44.47
C ALA A 682 -8.31 41.91 -45.08
N GLN A 683 -8.79 40.91 -45.83
CA GLN A 683 -10.19 40.86 -46.26
C GLN A 683 -10.99 39.96 -45.32
N LEU A 684 -12.13 40.45 -44.80
CA LEU A 684 -13.12 39.62 -44.11
C LEU A 684 -14.33 39.40 -45.02
N LEU A 685 -14.73 38.15 -45.18
CA LEU A 685 -15.99 37.78 -45.82
C LEU A 685 -16.84 36.99 -44.83
N HIS A 686 -18.13 37.31 -44.73
CA HIS A 686 -19.10 36.44 -44.06
C HIS A 686 -20.39 36.29 -44.90
N PHE A 687 -21.06 35.15 -44.70
CA PHE A 687 -22.28 34.73 -45.38
C PHE A 687 -23.00 33.62 -44.59
N PRO A 688 -24.33 33.43 -44.76
CA PRO A 688 -25.08 32.38 -44.05
C PRO A 688 -24.69 30.96 -44.48
N ALA A 689 -24.68 30.04 -43.51
CA ALA A 689 -24.27 28.64 -43.69
C ALA A 689 -25.16 27.87 -44.68
N SER A 690 -26.43 28.24 -44.80
CA SER A 690 -27.37 27.72 -45.81
C SER A 690 -26.92 27.96 -47.26
N ALA A 691 -26.03 28.93 -47.53
CA ALA A 691 -25.40 29.10 -48.84
C ALA A 691 -24.39 27.99 -49.22
N VAL A 692 -24.12 27.06 -48.29
CA VAL A 692 -23.32 25.85 -48.45
C VAL A 692 -24.18 24.64 -48.11
N ARG A 693 -24.53 23.82 -49.10
CA ARG A 693 -25.22 22.54 -48.82
C ARG A 693 -24.27 21.58 -48.07
N PRO A 694 -24.78 20.75 -47.13
CA PRO A 694 -24.04 19.62 -46.59
C PRO A 694 -23.54 18.66 -47.68
N GLN A 695 -22.40 18.01 -47.44
CA GLN A 695 -21.69 17.13 -48.37
C GLN A 695 -21.12 15.91 -47.63
N GLY A 696 -21.01 14.78 -48.33
CA GLY A 696 -20.36 13.56 -47.82
C GLY A 696 -18.84 13.68 -47.67
N ARG A 697 -18.24 12.69 -46.98
CA ARG A 697 -16.83 12.65 -46.57
C ARG A 697 -15.81 12.94 -47.70
N THR A 698 -15.91 12.26 -48.84
CA THR A 698 -14.97 12.40 -49.98
C THR A 698 -15.09 13.71 -50.79
N ALA A 699 -16.05 14.58 -50.48
CA ALA A 699 -16.20 15.84 -51.21
C ALA A 699 -15.13 16.88 -50.80
N GLY A 700 -14.54 17.56 -51.77
CA GLY A 700 -13.53 18.63 -51.58
C GLY A 700 -14.10 20.03 -51.32
N GLY A 701 -15.37 20.17 -50.90
CA GLY A 701 -15.98 21.47 -50.58
C GLY A 701 -16.41 22.32 -51.79
N MET A 702 -16.55 23.63 -51.58
CA MET A 702 -16.90 24.66 -52.56
C MET A 702 -16.12 25.96 -52.28
N ALA A 703 -16.03 26.89 -53.22
CA ALA A 703 -15.43 28.20 -52.96
C ALA A 703 -16.21 28.95 -51.85
N GLY A 704 -15.52 29.32 -50.76
CA GLY A 704 -16.04 30.09 -49.63
C GLY A 704 -15.73 31.57 -49.78
N VAL A 705 -14.45 31.92 -49.94
CA VAL A 705 -13.96 33.28 -50.18
C VAL A 705 -13.11 33.35 -51.45
N ARG A 706 -13.22 34.43 -52.24
CA ARG A 706 -12.32 34.70 -53.36
C ARG A 706 -11.06 35.38 -52.86
N LEU A 707 -9.96 34.63 -52.85
CA LEU A 707 -8.61 35.11 -52.58
C LEU A 707 -8.05 35.93 -53.75
N ALA A 708 -7.14 36.85 -53.45
CA ALA A 708 -6.29 37.52 -54.43
C ALA A 708 -5.05 36.67 -54.78
N ALA A 709 -4.26 37.09 -55.78
CA ALA A 709 -3.00 36.41 -56.09
C ALA A 709 -2.02 36.57 -54.91
N GLY A 710 -1.52 35.44 -54.38
CA GLY A 710 -0.65 35.41 -53.20
C GLY A 710 -1.36 35.66 -51.86
N ASP A 711 -2.69 35.71 -51.83
CA ASP A 711 -3.48 35.75 -50.59
C ASP A 711 -3.86 34.33 -50.12
N GLU A 712 -4.03 34.14 -48.82
CA GLU A 712 -4.59 32.92 -48.23
C GLU A 712 -5.58 33.27 -47.11
N ALA A 713 -6.54 32.39 -46.84
CA ALA A 713 -7.33 32.46 -45.62
C ALA A 713 -6.44 32.06 -44.43
N ILE A 714 -6.43 32.90 -43.39
CA ILE A 714 -5.68 32.67 -42.14
C ILE A 714 -6.60 32.32 -40.96
N SER A 715 -7.90 32.59 -41.09
CA SER A 715 -8.90 32.29 -40.08
C SER A 715 -10.22 31.89 -40.73
N PHE A 716 -10.87 30.90 -40.13
CA PHE A 716 -12.24 30.47 -40.43
C PHE A 716 -13.00 30.33 -39.12
N SER A 717 -14.27 30.73 -39.08
CA SER A 717 -15.09 30.63 -37.87
C SER A 717 -16.58 30.52 -38.20
N VAL A 718 -17.34 29.94 -37.26
CA VAL A 718 -18.80 29.82 -37.34
C VAL A 718 -19.41 30.63 -36.20
N VAL A 719 -20.29 31.58 -36.53
CA VAL A 719 -20.82 32.57 -35.57
C VAL A 719 -22.35 32.56 -35.61
N ASP A 720 -23.00 32.89 -34.50
CA ASP A 720 -24.43 33.20 -34.52
C ASP A 720 -24.63 34.67 -34.94
N PRO A 721 -25.36 34.98 -36.02
CA PRO A 721 -25.55 36.37 -36.47
C PRO A 721 -26.32 37.23 -35.46
N ARG A 722 -26.89 36.64 -34.40
CA ARG A 722 -27.61 37.33 -33.33
C ARG A 722 -26.76 37.59 -32.09
N ASP A 723 -25.51 37.15 -32.05
CA ASP A 723 -24.60 37.34 -30.91
C ASP A 723 -24.08 38.80 -30.85
N PRO A 724 -24.53 39.63 -29.88
CA PRO A 724 -24.09 41.02 -29.78
C PRO A 724 -22.64 41.14 -29.26
N ALA A 725 -22.08 40.07 -28.69
CA ALA A 725 -20.70 40.02 -28.23
C ALA A 725 -19.73 39.47 -29.29
N ALA A 726 -20.21 39.16 -30.52
CA ALA A 726 -19.36 38.69 -31.60
C ALA A 726 -18.34 39.76 -32.01
N VAL A 727 -17.04 39.45 -31.91
CA VAL A 727 -15.91 40.32 -32.24
C VAL A 727 -15.04 39.71 -33.33
N VAL A 728 -14.43 40.59 -34.10
CA VAL A 728 -13.35 40.33 -35.05
C VAL A 728 -12.06 40.86 -34.45
N ILE A 729 -11.04 40.00 -34.40
CA ILE A 729 -9.70 40.37 -33.97
C ILE A 729 -8.74 40.16 -35.13
N THR A 730 -7.88 41.14 -35.36
CA THR A 730 -6.83 41.09 -36.40
C THR A 730 -5.50 41.55 -35.82
N ILE A 731 -4.44 40.82 -36.13
CA ILE A 731 -3.06 41.16 -35.78
C ILE A 731 -2.24 41.21 -37.06
N SER A 732 -1.71 42.39 -37.37
CA SER A 732 -0.76 42.60 -38.46
C SER A 732 0.67 42.27 -38.05
N ASP A 733 1.51 42.00 -39.04
CA ASP A 733 2.96 41.85 -38.90
C ASP A 733 3.63 42.34 -40.21
N GLY A 734 4.96 42.44 -40.22
CA GLY A 734 5.76 42.93 -41.34
C GLY A 734 6.75 41.88 -41.84
N ALA A 735 6.93 41.78 -43.16
CA ALA A 735 7.94 40.88 -43.76
C ALA A 735 9.40 41.24 -43.38
N GLU A 736 9.66 42.47 -42.92
CA GLU A 736 10.97 42.92 -42.42
C GLU A 736 11.12 42.82 -40.88
N SER A 737 10.09 42.32 -40.16
CA SER A 737 10.16 42.06 -38.72
C SER A 737 11.22 40.98 -38.41
N LEU A 738 12.20 41.30 -37.57
CA LEU A 738 13.10 40.29 -37.01
C LEU A 738 12.30 39.26 -36.19
N PRO A 739 12.64 37.95 -36.22
CA PRO A 739 11.97 36.94 -35.40
C PRO A 739 12.06 37.27 -33.90
N GLY A 740 10.94 37.71 -33.32
CA GLY A 740 10.85 38.14 -31.92
C GLY A 740 10.85 39.65 -31.69
N ALA A 741 10.92 40.49 -32.73
CA ALA A 741 10.66 41.92 -32.63
C ALA A 741 9.15 42.21 -32.67
N GLU A 742 8.65 43.07 -31.79
CA GLU A 742 7.22 43.39 -31.66
C GLU A 742 6.83 44.52 -32.63
N GLY A 743 6.77 44.20 -33.93
CA GLY A 743 6.57 45.16 -35.02
C GLY A 743 5.13 45.32 -35.56
N GLY A 744 4.15 44.59 -35.01
CA GLY A 744 2.77 44.56 -35.52
C GLY A 744 1.77 45.42 -34.73
N SER A 745 0.52 45.50 -35.21
CA SER A 745 -0.60 46.10 -34.47
C SER A 745 -1.81 45.19 -34.36
N VAL A 746 -2.50 45.27 -33.21
CA VAL A 746 -3.68 44.48 -32.86
C VAL A 746 -4.93 45.37 -32.88
N LYS A 747 -6.01 44.85 -33.46
CA LYS A 747 -7.32 45.52 -33.47
C LYS A 747 -8.44 44.56 -33.12
N VAL A 748 -9.33 45.01 -32.22
CA VAL A 748 -10.64 44.40 -31.95
C VAL A 748 -11.72 45.28 -32.57
N THR A 749 -12.72 44.69 -33.21
CA THR A 749 -13.87 45.38 -33.83
C THR A 749 -15.11 44.49 -33.69
N PRO A 750 -16.32 45.00 -33.37
CA PRO A 750 -17.54 44.18 -33.38
C PRO A 750 -17.83 43.59 -34.77
N LEU A 751 -18.33 42.36 -34.85
CA LEU A 751 -18.65 41.71 -36.13
C LEU A 751 -19.75 42.45 -36.91
N SER A 752 -20.67 43.11 -36.20
CA SER A 752 -21.74 43.95 -36.77
C SER A 752 -21.25 45.13 -37.63
N GLU A 753 -20.02 45.59 -37.45
CA GLU A 753 -19.41 46.61 -38.32
C GLU A 753 -19.14 46.07 -39.74
N TYR A 754 -19.10 44.75 -39.93
CA TYR A 754 -18.76 44.10 -41.19
C TYR A 754 -20.04 43.69 -41.95
N PRO A 755 -20.35 44.31 -43.11
CA PRO A 755 -21.51 43.91 -43.89
C PRO A 755 -21.26 42.57 -44.61
N GLY A 756 -22.22 41.65 -44.48
CA GLY A 756 -22.21 40.37 -45.18
C GLY A 756 -22.27 40.53 -46.70
N LYS A 757 -21.80 39.50 -47.42
CA LYS A 757 -21.78 39.45 -48.89
C LYS A 757 -22.13 38.05 -49.39
N GLY A 758 -22.28 37.88 -50.70
CA GLY A 758 -22.44 36.56 -51.30
C GLY A 758 -21.22 35.65 -51.09
N ARG A 759 -21.45 34.35 -50.86
CA ARG A 759 -20.41 33.31 -50.84
C ARG A 759 -19.56 33.37 -52.12
N GLY A 760 -18.25 33.22 -51.99
CA GLY A 760 -17.31 33.21 -53.11
C GLY A 760 -17.01 34.59 -53.71
N THR A 761 -17.48 35.67 -53.08
CA THR A 761 -17.07 37.05 -53.43
C THR A 761 -15.76 37.43 -52.73
N GLY A 762 -15.22 38.61 -53.05
CA GLY A 762 -14.16 39.24 -52.26
C GLY A 762 -14.74 39.95 -51.04
N GLY A 763 -14.05 39.84 -49.90
CA GLY A 763 -14.47 40.42 -48.61
C GLY A 763 -14.48 41.95 -48.54
N VAL A 764 -14.51 42.49 -47.33
CA VAL A 764 -14.30 43.92 -47.02
C VAL A 764 -13.00 44.10 -46.26
N ARG A 765 -12.33 45.25 -46.42
CA ARG A 765 -11.11 45.58 -45.66
C ARG A 765 -11.40 45.52 -44.16
N ALA A 766 -10.70 44.62 -43.47
CA ALA A 766 -10.82 44.34 -42.05
C ALA A 766 -9.70 44.96 -41.20
N HIS A 767 -8.59 45.33 -41.82
CA HIS A 767 -7.45 46.02 -41.21
C HIS A 767 -6.82 46.95 -42.26
N ARG A 768 -6.27 48.09 -41.83
CA ARG A 768 -5.43 48.95 -42.67
C ARG A 768 -4.01 48.93 -42.13
N PHE A 769 -3.08 48.35 -42.88
CA PHE A 769 -1.69 48.24 -42.46
C PHE A 769 -1.02 49.60 -42.23
N LEU A 770 -0.19 49.68 -41.20
CA LEU A 770 0.70 50.81 -40.90
C LEU A 770 2.02 50.69 -41.69
N LYS A 771 2.87 51.73 -41.61
CA LYS A 771 4.17 51.71 -42.31
C LYS A 771 5.11 50.68 -41.65
N GLY A 772 5.37 49.58 -42.34
CA GLY A 772 6.18 48.45 -41.87
C GLY A 772 5.36 47.15 -41.78
N GLU A 773 4.04 47.25 -41.73
CA GLU A 773 3.12 46.11 -41.80
C GLU A 773 2.74 45.84 -43.27
N ASP A 774 2.63 44.57 -43.65
CA ASP A 774 2.21 44.16 -45.00
C ASP A 774 1.19 43.02 -45.03
N HIS A 775 0.95 42.34 -43.90
CA HIS A 775 0.02 41.21 -43.82
C HIS A 775 -0.63 41.06 -42.43
N LEU A 776 -1.74 40.32 -42.37
CA LEU A 776 -2.24 39.75 -41.13
C LEU A 776 -1.54 38.41 -40.83
N ARG A 777 -1.00 38.29 -39.62
CA ARG A 777 -0.37 37.08 -39.09
C ARG A 777 -1.37 36.18 -38.37
N LEU A 778 -2.30 36.77 -37.62
CA LEU A 778 -3.31 36.05 -36.85
C LEU A 778 -4.64 36.81 -36.87
N ALA A 779 -5.75 36.08 -36.96
CA ALA A 779 -7.08 36.65 -36.90
C ALA A 779 -8.10 35.68 -36.30
N TYR A 780 -9.18 36.23 -35.74
CA TYR A 780 -10.27 35.50 -35.10
C TYR A 780 -11.61 36.20 -35.35
N ALA A 781 -12.70 35.44 -35.44
CA ALA A 781 -14.06 35.97 -35.45
C ALA A 781 -15.01 35.10 -34.60
N GLY A 782 -15.77 35.71 -33.69
CA GLY A 782 -16.75 34.99 -32.87
C GLY A 782 -16.91 35.57 -31.48
N HIS A 783 -17.48 34.78 -30.57
CA HIS A 783 -17.95 35.24 -29.26
C HIS A 783 -16.84 35.89 -28.41
N GLY A 784 -17.08 37.13 -27.99
CA GLY A 784 -16.26 37.89 -27.06
C GLY A 784 -16.73 37.76 -25.61
N PRO A 785 -15.85 37.96 -24.61
CA PRO A 785 -14.44 38.36 -24.74
C PRO A 785 -13.55 37.19 -25.17
N ALA A 786 -12.82 37.36 -26.27
CA ALA A 786 -11.84 36.37 -26.70
C ALA A 786 -10.64 36.35 -25.74
N ARG A 787 -9.98 35.20 -25.62
CA ARG A 787 -8.77 34.99 -24.83
C ARG A 787 -7.59 34.75 -25.79
N ALA A 788 -6.52 35.51 -25.61
CA ALA A 788 -5.26 35.33 -26.34
C ALA A 788 -4.15 34.82 -25.43
N SER A 789 -3.21 34.07 -25.98
CA SER A 789 -2.06 33.53 -25.27
C SER A 789 -0.87 33.27 -26.20
N THR A 790 0.29 33.00 -25.59
CA THR A 790 1.45 32.46 -26.31
C THR A 790 1.26 30.97 -26.62
N SER A 791 2.05 30.46 -27.54
CA SER A 791 2.19 29.02 -27.84
C SER A 791 2.51 28.17 -26.59
N GLY A 792 3.27 28.73 -25.64
CA GLY A 792 3.51 28.16 -24.31
C GLY A 792 2.34 28.26 -23.32
N GLY A 793 1.14 28.68 -23.77
CA GLY A 793 -0.08 28.78 -22.97
C GLY A 793 -0.11 29.94 -21.98
N VAL A 794 0.80 30.90 -22.04
CA VAL A 794 0.81 32.04 -21.10
C VAL A 794 -0.25 33.04 -21.51
N ALA A 795 -1.15 33.39 -20.58
CA ALA A 795 -2.20 34.38 -20.82
C ALA A 795 -1.63 35.74 -21.25
N ARG A 796 -2.33 36.38 -22.18
CA ARG A 796 -2.01 37.70 -22.74
C ARG A 796 -3.25 38.57 -22.82
N ALA A 797 -3.06 39.88 -22.70
CA ALA A 797 -4.14 40.86 -22.82
C ALA A 797 -4.46 41.13 -24.30
N LEU A 798 -5.69 41.59 -24.55
CA LEU A 798 -6.16 42.15 -25.81
C LEU A 798 -6.65 43.58 -25.55
N PRO A 799 -6.64 44.49 -26.55
CA PRO A 799 -7.24 45.81 -26.41
C PRO A 799 -8.72 45.71 -26.03
N THR A 800 -9.16 46.53 -25.08
CA THR A 800 -10.57 46.66 -24.68
C THR A 800 -11.33 47.69 -25.51
N GLU A 801 -10.63 48.58 -26.22
CA GLU A 801 -11.23 49.58 -27.10
C GLU A 801 -11.45 49.03 -28.51
N PHE A 802 -12.62 49.34 -29.09
CA PHE A 802 -12.97 48.91 -30.45
C PHE A 802 -12.45 49.88 -31.50
N GLY A 803 -11.60 49.38 -32.41
CA GLY A 803 -11.17 50.11 -33.60
C GLY A 803 -12.17 49.98 -34.74
N ARG A 804 -12.26 50.99 -35.62
CA ARG A 804 -13.13 50.95 -36.82
C ARG A 804 -12.74 49.82 -37.77
N ARG A 805 -13.75 49.20 -38.43
CA ARG A 805 -13.58 48.12 -39.44
C ARG A 805 -12.40 48.34 -40.39
N ASP A 806 -12.33 49.53 -41.00
CA ASP A 806 -11.40 49.81 -42.09
C ASP A 806 -10.13 50.55 -41.65
N GLY A 807 -9.96 50.78 -40.34
CA GLY A 807 -8.78 51.39 -39.72
C GLY A 807 -7.67 50.40 -39.31
N SER A 808 -6.58 50.95 -38.79
CA SER A 808 -5.40 50.25 -38.27
C SER A 808 -5.57 49.79 -36.82
N GLY A 809 -4.66 48.94 -36.32
CA GLY A 809 -4.61 48.53 -34.92
C GLY A 809 -3.85 49.48 -34.00
N VAL A 810 -3.79 49.09 -32.72
CA VAL A 810 -2.91 49.65 -31.69
C VAL A 810 -1.62 48.81 -31.65
N PRO A 811 -0.41 49.40 -31.50
CA PRO A 811 0.84 48.64 -31.46
C PRO A 811 0.83 47.48 -30.47
N LEU A 812 1.39 46.34 -30.88
CA LEU A 812 1.48 45.13 -30.08
C LEU A 812 2.56 45.30 -29.00
N THR A 813 2.20 45.12 -27.72
CA THR A 813 3.12 45.26 -26.57
C THR A 813 3.55 43.93 -25.93
N GLN A 814 3.03 42.81 -26.45
CA GLN A 814 3.32 41.45 -26.03
C GLN A 814 3.04 40.49 -27.18
N SER A 815 3.93 39.52 -27.44
CA SER A 815 3.69 38.46 -28.42
C SER A 815 2.38 37.66 -28.18
N LEU A 816 1.60 37.50 -29.25
CA LEU A 816 0.35 36.73 -29.32
C LEU A 816 0.50 35.65 -30.41
N ASP A 817 0.34 34.38 -30.05
CA ASP A 817 0.46 33.24 -30.99
C ASP A 817 -0.88 32.57 -31.29
N VAL A 818 -1.78 32.53 -30.30
CA VAL A 818 -3.12 31.92 -30.43
C VAL A 818 -4.20 32.82 -29.84
N ILE A 819 -5.37 32.81 -30.47
CA ILE A 819 -6.61 33.46 -29.99
C ILE A 819 -7.70 32.40 -30.04
N GLY A 820 -8.55 32.38 -29.02
CA GLY A 820 -9.78 31.57 -29.00
C GLY A 820 -10.90 32.26 -28.24
N PRO A 821 -12.16 31.86 -28.43
CA PRO A 821 -13.27 32.32 -27.60
C PRO A 821 -13.07 31.97 -26.12
N ALA A 822 -13.62 32.80 -25.24
CA ALA A 822 -14.11 32.31 -23.95
C ALA A 822 -15.48 31.66 -24.21
N LEU A 823 -15.53 30.34 -24.39
CA LEU A 823 -16.78 29.66 -24.79
C LEU A 823 -17.79 29.57 -23.64
N ALA A 824 -18.69 30.54 -23.60
CA ALA A 824 -19.99 30.48 -22.93
C ALA A 824 -21.12 30.57 -23.98
N LEU A 825 -21.14 29.64 -24.94
CA LEU A 825 -22.26 29.52 -25.87
C LEU A 825 -23.39 28.70 -25.20
N PRO A 826 -24.60 29.25 -25.04
CA PRO A 826 -25.74 28.45 -24.60
C PRO A 826 -26.06 27.40 -25.68
N ALA A 827 -26.19 26.14 -25.26
CA ALA A 827 -26.67 25.09 -26.14
C ALA A 827 -28.11 25.43 -26.61
N ALA A 828 -28.37 25.27 -27.91
CA ALA A 828 -29.75 25.28 -28.39
C ALA A 828 -30.50 24.11 -27.72
N PRO A 829 -31.76 24.31 -27.27
CA PRO A 829 -32.51 23.25 -26.61
C PRO A 829 -32.66 22.06 -27.56
N ALA A 830 -32.27 20.87 -27.10
CA ALA A 830 -32.41 19.65 -27.87
C ALA A 830 -33.88 19.46 -28.28
N SER A 831 -34.13 19.26 -29.58
CA SER A 831 -35.48 18.97 -30.07
C SER A 831 -36.03 17.75 -29.35
N SER A 832 -37.13 17.92 -28.62
CA SER A 832 -37.80 16.82 -27.92
C SER A 832 -38.10 15.70 -28.89
N ALA A 833 -37.70 14.46 -28.54
CA ALA A 833 -38.01 13.28 -29.32
C ALA A 833 -39.53 13.17 -29.57
N THR A 834 -39.90 12.70 -30.75
CA THR A 834 -41.30 12.57 -31.16
C THR A 834 -42.08 11.67 -30.21
N ALA A 835 -43.03 12.25 -29.47
CA ALA A 835 -44.09 11.49 -28.82
C ALA A 835 -44.94 10.77 -29.89
N PRO A 836 -45.42 9.54 -29.63
CA PRO A 836 -46.27 8.83 -30.57
C PRO A 836 -47.60 9.58 -30.79
N ALA A 837 -48.09 9.56 -32.03
CA ALA A 837 -49.25 10.34 -32.42
C ALA A 837 -50.54 9.87 -31.71
N ALA A 838 -51.22 10.80 -31.03
CA ALA A 838 -52.60 10.61 -30.61
C ALA A 838 -53.55 10.67 -31.84
N PRO A 839 -54.61 9.85 -31.91
CA PRO A 839 -55.52 9.83 -33.04
C PRO A 839 -56.37 11.10 -33.13
N ALA A 840 -56.75 11.48 -34.35
CA ALA A 840 -57.50 12.70 -34.62
C ALA A 840 -58.95 12.64 -34.10
N ALA A 841 -59.43 13.76 -33.55
CA ALA A 841 -60.81 13.90 -33.10
C ALA A 841 -61.76 14.34 -34.24
N GLN A 842 -63.00 13.86 -34.18
CA GLN A 842 -64.17 14.38 -34.91
C GLN A 842 -65.33 14.62 -33.91
N PRO A 843 -66.34 15.44 -34.26
CA PRO A 843 -67.03 16.27 -33.26
C PRO A 843 -68.18 15.59 -32.49
N ALA A 844 -68.61 16.28 -31.42
CA ALA A 844 -69.73 15.92 -30.53
C ALA A 844 -71.11 16.11 -31.23
N ALA A 845 -72.28 15.73 -30.68
CA ALA A 845 -72.71 15.32 -29.31
C ALA A 845 -74.07 14.53 -29.42
N PRO A 846 -75.02 14.47 -28.45
CA PRO A 846 -75.00 14.57 -26.96
C PRO A 846 -75.94 13.54 -26.20
N VAL A 847 -76.03 13.64 -24.86
CA VAL A 847 -77.10 13.17 -23.91
C VAL A 847 -77.25 11.66 -23.55
N GLY A 848 -77.48 11.39 -22.24
CA GLY A 848 -78.06 10.15 -21.67
C GLY A 848 -77.13 9.45 -20.65
N SER A 849 -77.19 9.62 -19.32
CA SER A 849 -78.25 9.35 -18.30
C SER A 849 -77.85 8.18 -17.36
N LEU A 850 -77.86 8.44 -16.05
CA LEU A 850 -77.75 7.46 -14.93
C LEU A 850 -79.09 6.68 -14.76
N PRO A 851 -79.32 5.73 -13.80
CA PRO A 851 -78.45 5.14 -12.74
C PRO A 851 -78.53 3.56 -12.79
N GLU A 852 -78.45 2.67 -11.77
CA GLU A 852 -78.15 2.64 -10.30
C GLU A 852 -77.91 1.17 -9.80
N HIS A 853 -77.42 0.98 -8.56
CA HIS A 853 -77.62 -0.22 -7.70
C HIS A 853 -77.10 -1.62 -8.19
N ALA A 854 -77.01 -2.71 -7.41
CA ALA A 854 -76.83 -2.94 -5.96
C ALA A 854 -76.27 -4.38 -5.69
N SER A 855 -76.03 -4.71 -4.41
CA SER A 855 -75.48 -5.96 -3.84
C SER A 855 -76.38 -7.21 -3.86
N TYR A 856 -75.80 -8.42 -3.93
CA TYR A 856 -75.93 -9.60 -3.02
C TYR A 856 -75.49 -10.93 -3.68
N ALA A 857 -75.52 -12.05 -2.92
CA ALA A 857 -74.71 -13.27 -3.14
C ALA A 857 -75.52 -14.59 -3.28
N ALA A 858 -74.79 -15.73 -3.31
CA ALA A 858 -75.21 -17.15 -3.37
C ALA A 858 -75.59 -17.71 -4.76
N GLY A 859 -75.37 -19.02 -5.06
CA GLY A 859 -74.65 -20.06 -4.30
C GLY A 859 -74.85 -21.49 -4.84
N ALA A 860 -74.09 -22.47 -4.29
CA ALA A 860 -74.12 -23.93 -4.55
C ALA A 860 -73.63 -24.39 -5.96
N THR A 861 -73.18 -25.65 -6.21
CA THR A 861 -73.19 -26.90 -5.39
C THR A 861 -71.90 -27.74 -5.63
N ALA A 862 -71.54 -28.65 -4.71
CA ALA A 862 -70.37 -29.59 -4.80
C ALA A 862 -70.84 -31.05 -5.17
N PRO A 863 -70.02 -32.16 -5.12
CA PRO A 863 -69.34 -32.69 -3.89
C PRO A 863 -68.06 -33.62 -4.00
N ARG A 864 -67.16 -33.52 -2.99
CA ARG A 864 -66.36 -34.59 -2.29
C ARG A 864 -65.38 -35.49 -3.09
N LEU A 865 -64.37 -36.18 -2.51
CA LEU A 865 -63.84 -36.44 -1.14
C LEU A 865 -62.40 -35.87 -1.01
N ALA A 866 -61.76 -35.50 0.13
CA ALA A 866 -61.55 -36.09 1.48
C ALA A 866 -60.57 -37.30 1.51
N ALA A 867 -59.56 -37.43 2.40
CA ALA A 867 -59.20 -36.72 3.64
C ALA A 867 -57.64 -36.56 3.85
N ALA A 868 -57.15 -36.26 5.07
CA ALA A 868 -55.78 -35.78 5.39
C ALA A 868 -55.16 -36.51 6.64
N PRO A 869 -54.33 -35.92 7.54
CA PRO A 869 -52.98 -35.30 7.44
C PRO A 869 -51.92 -35.88 8.44
N GLY A 870 -50.70 -35.30 8.45
CA GLY A 870 -49.66 -35.38 9.51
C GLY A 870 -48.26 -35.71 8.97
N GLU A 871 -47.11 -35.39 9.62
CA GLU A 871 -46.73 -34.36 10.63
C GLU A 871 -45.17 -34.28 10.62
N ASP A 872 -44.52 -33.47 11.46
CA ASP A 872 -43.07 -33.14 11.37
C ASP A 872 -42.07 -34.29 11.68
N SER A 873 -40.84 -34.19 11.13
CA SER A 873 -39.58 -34.59 11.81
C SER A 873 -38.31 -34.05 11.12
N ASP A 874 -37.28 -33.78 11.91
CA ASP A 874 -36.01 -33.14 11.49
C ASP A 874 -35.02 -34.09 10.77
N PRO A 875 -34.09 -33.54 9.96
CA PRO A 875 -33.02 -34.30 9.32
C PRO A 875 -31.74 -34.36 10.20
N PHE A 876 -31.29 -35.56 10.60
CA PHE A 876 -29.87 -35.94 10.81
C PHE A 876 -29.78 -37.38 11.36
N ALA A 877 -29.66 -38.40 10.49
CA ALA A 877 -29.48 -39.80 10.92
C ALA A 877 -28.85 -40.72 9.85
N ASP A 878 -27.54 -40.58 9.60
CA ASP A 878 -26.75 -41.55 8.81
C ASP A 878 -25.52 -42.04 9.63
N GLY A 879 -25.80 -42.78 10.69
CA GLY A 879 -24.78 -43.45 11.51
C GLY A 879 -24.52 -44.88 11.01
N GLY A 880 -23.57 -45.05 10.09
CA GLY A 880 -23.22 -46.35 9.52
C GLY A 880 -22.56 -47.30 10.53
N VAL A 881 -23.33 -48.23 11.11
CA VAL A 881 -22.80 -49.28 11.99
C VAL A 881 -22.18 -50.40 11.16
N VAL A 882 -20.87 -50.60 11.29
CA VAL A 882 -20.16 -51.78 10.76
C VAL A 882 -20.09 -52.85 11.85
N SER A 883 -20.53 -54.06 11.53
CA SER A 883 -20.49 -55.21 12.43
C SER A 883 -19.06 -55.74 12.63
N VAL A 884 -18.65 -55.94 13.88
CA VAL A 884 -17.38 -56.57 14.24
C VAL A 884 -17.55 -58.09 14.31
N ASP A 885 -16.67 -58.83 13.62
CA ASP A 885 -16.65 -60.29 13.59
C ASP A 885 -15.45 -60.80 14.45
N PRO A 886 -15.63 -61.77 15.37
CA PRO A 886 -14.62 -62.01 16.42
C PRO A 886 -13.54 -63.03 16.01
N GLY A 887 -12.30 -62.55 15.96
CA GLY A 887 -11.10 -63.36 16.24
C GLY A 887 -10.34 -63.91 15.03
N THR A 888 -9.19 -63.30 14.73
CA THR A 888 -8.10 -63.98 14.01
C THR A 888 -6.76 -63.42 14.49
N HIS A 889 -5.98 -64.23 15.23
CA HIS A 889 -4.65 -63.81 15.71
C HIS A 889 -3.72 -63.52 14.52
N THR A 890 -3.22 -62.29 14.45
CA THR A 890 -2.17 -61.88 13.53
C THR A 890 -0.98 -61.39 14.34
N ARG A 891 0.13 -62.13 14.35
CA ARG A 891 1.41 -61.63 14.87
C ARG A 891 1.93 -60.57 13.90
N VAL A 892 2.12 -59.34 14.36
CA VAL A 892 2.95 -58.35 13.67
C VAL A 892 4.38 -58.52 14.20
N GLN A 893 5.36 -58.65 13.30
CA GLN A 893 6.77 -58.59 13.65
C GLN A 893 7.27 -57.17 13.36
N ASP A 894 7.85 -56.50 14.36
CA ASP A 894 8.59 -55.27 14.14
C ASP A 894 9.96 -55.57 13.52
N SER A 895 10.13 -55.27 12.23
CA SER A 895 11.41 -55.42 11.53
C SER A 895 11.55 -54.54 10.28
N LEU A 896 11.18 -53.26 10.37
CA LEU A 896 11.43 -52.26 9.31
C LEU A 896 12.12 -50.98 9.81
N PHE A 897 13.40 -51.11 10.15
CA PHE A 897 14.39 -50.04 10.02
C PHE A 897 15.62 -50.58 9.29
N GLY A 898 15.92 -50.02 8.12
CA GLY A 898 17.05 -50.41 7.27
C GLY A 898 17.12 -49.54 6.02
N GLU A 899 18.29 -48.91 5.83
CA GLU A 899 18.63 -47.86 4.84
C GLU A 899 18.01 -46.47 5.10
#